data_AF-A0A7N2N005-F1
#
_entry.id   AF-A0A7N2N005-F1
#
_cell.length_a   1.000
_cell.length_b   1.000
_cell.length_c   1.000
_cell.angle_alpha   90.00
_cell.angle_beta   90.00
_cell.angle_gamma   90.00
#
_symmetry.space_group_name_H-M   'P 1'
#
loop_
_entity.id
_entity.type
_entity.pdbx_description
1 polymer ?
#
loop_
_entity_poly.entity_id
_entity_poly.type
_entity_poly.pdbx_seq_one_letter_code
_entity_poly.pdbx_strand_id
1 'polypeptide(L)'
;MAKAILFGVAQKMIENLGSQIFQEIGSLWGLKDGLQSIKSAVSRIQAVLQDAAEQQNHNHQVRDWLEKLKDVVYDADDLLGEVFTEASRRRAKSGNKIKKEVRTFFSSSNQVAFRIEMSGKIKAMRKKLDAVAKENRDFNLKVSPPEKYSLNMQREETHSFVPNEKVIGREGDKEAIIKLLLEPNNEENLSVVPIVGIGGLGKTTLAQFVYNDENVNKHFELKMWVCVSDSFELKIIVEKIIASATDYEIEKEMVVQLWIVHGFIQFSNTKQPLEEVANEYFKDLLWRSFFEEVGDMFGNLKYKMHDLIHDLAESVAMVDCKLVDMDSKNVDEKIRHICCPFFIAFSCNETLSLLVKAKKMRTLLLRSNKYWLDEPMLNTITLNFRSLRALGGMTITRVPNSIGNLIHLKYLDLSRSHCIVTLPESITRLWNLQTLKVFYCSRLEELPKDIKELVNLKHLDDNECESLSNMPRGLGQLTCLQTLPLFIVSKDSSSISKHVGGLGELNQLNNIRGTLKITHLERLEGANSICKAANISGKQHLEEMMLRWDQEGNINNDDEKSLDSLQPYQNLKYLLVEGYGGVRFSSWLSLLPNLVEIIILDGKRCQHLPRLSQLPFLQSLWLNVMDDLEYISDGDISEEVPTSSTVSSTPFFPLLKLLSIRNCPKLKGWGRSASMQDHHHHSLPSFPCLSYLEIEHCPNLTSMPLFPYLEEDLYLNNKLQFWRCPGLTSLSEAVRYLTSLRSLAFQELSKLESLSASLQHLTNLQDLYIIDCPNLMILPEWISKLTSLETLDIDGCPNLASLPDEW
;
A
#
# COMPACT_ATOMS: atom_id res chain seq x y z
N MET A 1 18.43 -23.32 -0.73
CA MET A 1 18.13 -22.14 0.13
C MET A 1 19.34 -21.69 0.99
N ALA A 2 20.01 -22.58 1.74
CA ALA A 2 21.16 -22.24 2.61
C ALA A 2 22.25 -21.38 1.93
N LYS A 3 22.55 -21.68 0.66
CA LYS A 3 23.47 -20.94 -0.20
C LYS A 3 23.20 -19.44 -0.31
N ALA A 4 21.98 -19.08 -0.75
CA ALA A 4 21.64 -17.69 -1.08
C ALA A 4 21.66 -16.81 0.18
N ILE A 5 21.16 -17.34 1.30
CA ILE A 5 21.11 -16.64 2.59
C ILE A 5 22.53 -16.45 3.16
N LEU A 6 23.34 -17.51 3.21
CA LEU A 6 24.71 -17.42 3.72
C LEU A 6 25.57 -16.51 2.86
N PHE A 7 25.44 -16.61 1.54
CA PHE A 7 26.20 -15.79 0.60
C PHE A 7 25.84 -14.30 0.76
N GLY A 8 24.56 -13.96 0.83
CA GLY A 8 24.11 -12.58 1.02
C GLY A 8 24.60 -11.96 2.32
N VAL A 9 24.48 -12.70 3.43
CA VAL A 9 24.97 -12.23 4.75
C VAL A 9 26.49 -12.09 4.76
N ALA A 10 27.23 -13.07 4.22
CA ALA A 10 28.69 -13.03 4.14
C ALA A 10 29.19 -11.87 3.28
N GLN A 11 28.58 -11.64 2.12
CA GLN A 11 28.89 -10.52 1.23
C GLN A 11 28.70 -9.18 1.96
N LYS A 12 27.55 -9.00 2.60
CA LYS A 12 27.24 -7.79 3.39
C LYS A 12 28.23 -7.56 4.52
N MET A 13 28.67 -8.63 5.21
CA MET A 13 29.71 -8.53 6.23
C MET A 13 31.05 -8.06 5.64
N ILE A 14 31.46 -8.61 4.50
CA ILE A 14 32.73 -8.24 3.82
C ILE A 14 32.70 -6.77 3.40
N GLU A 15 31.59 -6.30 2.85
CA GLU A 15 31.38 -4.90 2.48
C GLU A 15 31.41 -3.99 3.69
N ASN A 16 30.65 -4.32 4.74
CA ASN A 16 30.65 -3.58 6.00
C ASN A 16 32.06 -3.47 6.59
N LEU A 17 32.79 -4.59 6.70
CA LEU A 17 34.17 -4.62 7.20
C LEU A 17 35.17 -3.90 6.28
N GLY A 18 34.84 -3.77 4.99
CA GLY A 18 35.59 -2.99 4.02
C GLY A 18 35.30 -1.50 4.05
N SER A 19 34.19 -1.07 4.68
CA SER A 19 33.79 0.34 4.72
C SER A 19 34.78 1.20 5.49
N GLN A 20 34.87 2.47 5.08
CA GLN A 20 35.70 3.46 5.75
C GLN A 20 35.32 3.63 7.23
N ILE A 21 34.02 3.53 7.54
CA ILE A 21 33.50 3.58 8.91
C ILE A 21 34.11 2.47 9.77
N PHE A 22 34.11 1.21 9.31
CA PHE A 22 34.69 0.11 10.06
C PHE A 22 36.21 0.20 10.20
N GLN A 23 36.92 0.74 9.20
CA GLN A 23 38.37 0.96 9.28
C GLN A 23 38.75 2.04 10.31
N GLU A 24 37.98 3.14 10.35
CA GLU A 24 38.10 4.20 11.35
C GLU A 24 37.83 3.66 12.77
N ILE A 25 36.73 2.92 12.94
CA ILE A 25 36.34 2.31 14.24
C ILE A 25 37.39 1.30 14.70
N GLY A 26 37.82 0.43 13.80
CA GLY A 26 38.85 -0.58 14.07
C GLY A 26 40.14 0.06 14.57
N SER A 27 40.50 1.22 14.01
CA SER A 27 41.69 1.99 14.42
C SER A 27 41.47 2.69 15.78
N LEU A 28 40.33 3.36 15.96
CA LEU A 28 39.97 4.08 17.19
C LEU A 28 39.89 3.17 18.43
N TRP A 29 39.48 1.91 18.25
CA TRP A 29 39.22 0.98 19.34
C TRP A 29 40.27 -0.13 19.48
N GLY A 30 41.31 -0.13 18.63
CA GLY A 30 42.34 -1.18 18.65
C GLY A 30 41.83 -2.56 18.21
N LEU A 31 40.78 -2.59 17.38
CA LEU A 31 40.12 -3.81 16.89
C LEU A 31 40.48 -4.12 15.42
N LYS A 32 41.29 -3.29 14.78
CA LYS A 32 41.60 -3.35 13.34
C LYS A 32 42.03 -4.74 12.89
N ASP A 33 43.01 -5.34 13.58
CA ASP A 33 43.53 -6.66 13.21
C ASP A 33 42.48 -7.77 13.40
N GLY A 34 41.65 -7.65 14.44
CA GLY A 34 40.56 -8.58 14.69
C GLY A 34 39.50 -8.53 13.59
N LEU A 35 39.05 -7.33 13.23
CA LEU A 35 38.06 -7.10 12.17
C LEU A 35 38.58 -7.51 10.79
N GLN A 36 39.83 -7.19 10.48
CA GLN A 36 40.46 -7.59 9.22
C GLN A 36 40.62 -9.11 9.11
N SER A 37 40.93 -9.78 10.23
CA SER A 37 40.97 -11.24 10.27
C SER A 37 39.59 -11.86 10.07
N ILE A 38 38.52 -11.30 10.66
CA ILE A 38 37.14 -11.74 10.43
C ILE A 38 36.80 -11.59 8.94
N LYS A 39 37.12 -10.44 8.33
CA LYS A 39 36.90 -10.20 6.89
C LYS A 39 37.58 -11.27 6.03
N SER A 40 38.83 -11.59 6.33
CA SER A 40 39.58 -12.63 5.62
C SER A 40 38.94 -14.01 5.77
N ALA A 41 38.51 -14.38 6.99
CA ALA A 41 37.86 -15.66 7.22
C ALA A 41 36.52 -15.78 6.47
N VAL A 42 35.67 -14.76 6.53
CA VAL A 42 34.38 -14.72 5.81
C VAL A 42 34.60 -14.77 4.29
N SER A 43 35.63 -14.11 3.76
CA SER A 43 35.96 -14.17 2.33
C SER A 43 36.37 -15.58 1.88
N ARG A 44 37.17 -16.29 2.69
CA ARG A 44 37.54 -17.69 2.41
C ARG A 44 36.34 -18.63 2.42
N ILE A 45 35.42 -18.41 3.36
CA ILE A 45 34.17 -19.16 3.44
C ILE A 45 33.33 -18.90 2.19
N GLN A 46 33.14 -17.63 1.83
CA GLN A 46 32.30 -17.25 0.69
C GLN A 46 32.77 -17.90 -0.61
N ALA A 47 34.08 -18.02 -0.80
CA ALA A 47 34.69 -18.63 -1.99
C ALA A 47 34.33 -20.10 -2.24
N VAL A 48 33.88 -20.83 -1.20
CA VAL A 48 33.51 -22.26 -1.30
C VAL A 48 32.02 -22.53 -1.08
N LEU A 49 31.23 -21.52 -0.71
CA LEU A 49 29.80 -21.68 -0.41
C LEU A 49 29.00 -22.27 -1.58
N GLN A 50 29.43 -21.98 -2.82
CA GLN A 50 28.81 -22.51 -4.03
C GLN A 50 28.89 -24.04 -4.07
N ASP A 51 30.11 -24.56 -4.05
CA ASP A 51 30.38 -25.99 -4.18
C ASP A 51 29.82 -26.77 -2.98
N ALA A 52 29.93 -26.20 -1.77
CA ALA A 52 29.33 -26.78 -0.57
C ALA A 52 27.80 -26.94 -0.71
N ALA A 53 27.11 -25.93 -1.27
CA ALA A 53 25.66 -25.98 -1.44
C ALA A 53 25.20 -26.99 -2.50
N GLU A 54 26.02 -27.27 -3.51
CA GLU A 54 25.74 -28.30 -4.52
C GLU A 54 25.94 -29.72 -3.93
N GLN A 55 26.96 -29.87 -3.07
CA GLN A 55 27.29 -31.16 -2.46
C GLN A 55 26.41 -31.53 -1.26
N GLN A 56 25.70 -30.58 -0.64
CA GLN A 56 24.93 -30.82 0.60
C GLN A 56 23.86 -31.91 0.49
N ASN A 57 23.30 -32.13 -0.70
CA ASN A 57 22.26 -33.13 -0.94
C ASN A 57 22.81 -34.57 -0.96
N HIS A 58 24.13 -34.72 -1.16
CA HIS A 58 24.79 -36.01 -1.34
C HIS A 58 25.88 -36.26 -0.29
N ASN A 59 26.22 -35.26 0.53
CA ASN A 59 27.25 -35.34 1.57
C ASN A 59 26.74 -34.76 2.90
N HIS A 60 26.42 -35.66 3.84
CA HIS A 60 25.92 -35.28 5.17
C HIS A 60 26.94 -34.44 5.97
N GLN A 61 28.24 -34.69 5.81
CA GLN A 61 29.27 -33.92 6.53
C GLN A 61 29.33 -32.47 6.05
N VAL A 62 29.16 -32.24 4.74
CA VAL A 62 29.08 -30.89 4.15
C VAL A 62 27.80 -30.18 4.60
N ARG A 63 26.69 -30.90 4.70
CA ARG A 63 25.44 -30.37 5.26
C ARG A 63 25.61 -29.93 6.72
N ASP A 64 26.19 -30.76 7.57
CA ASP A 64 26.47 -30.44 8.98
C ASP A 64 27.43 -29.26 9.12
N TRP A 65 28.44 -29.18 8.25
CA TRP A 65 29.37 -28.06 8.19
C TRP A 65 28.67 -26.76 7.78
N LEU A 66 27.78 -26.80 6.78
CA LEU A 66 26.98 -25.64 6.36
C LEU A 66 26.06 -25.14 7.49
N GLU A 67 25.44 -26.03 8.28
CA GLU A 67 24.64 -25.65 9.44
C GLU A 67 25.48 -24.96 10.52
N LYS A 68 26.65 -25.52 10.88
CA LYS A 68 27.58 -24.88 11.82
C LYS A 68 28.06 -23.53 11.31
N LEU A 69 28.38 -23.45 10.03
CA LEU A 69 28.84 -22.22 9.39
C LEU A 69 27.76 -21.15 9.45
N LYS A 70 26.51 -21.52 9.16
CA LYS A 70 25.35 -20.63 9.24
C LYS A 70 25.23 -20.00 10.62
N ASP A 71 25.35 -20.80 11.67
CA ASP A 71 25.33 -20.30 13.03
C ASP A 71 26.43 -19.29 13.32
N VAL A 72 27.68 -19.60 12.96
CA VAL A 72 28.83 -18.73 13.23
C VAL A 72 28.77 -17.43 12.42
N VAL A 73 28.33 -17.50 11.15
CA VAL A 73 28.15 -16.30 10.30
C VAL A 73 27.10 -15.38 10.88
N TYR A 74 26.00 -15.94 11.39
CA TYR A 74 24.96 -15.14 12.03
C TYR A 74 25.38 -14.53 13.35
N ASP A 75 26.07 -15.28 14.23
CA ASP A 75 26.64 -14.73 15.47
C ASP A 75 27.63 -13.59 15.16
N ALA A 76 28.42 -13.73 14.08
CA ALA A 76 29.37 -12.72 13.65
C ALA A 76 28.65 -11.47 13.10
N ASP A 77 27.59 -11.63 12.32
CA ASP A 77 26.77 -10.53 11.80
C ASP A 77 26.11 -9.73 12.94
N ASP A 78 25.59 -10.40 13.97
CA ASP A 78 25.03 -9.75 15.16
C ASP A 78 26.12 -8.99 15.94
N LEU A 79 27.28 -9.62 16.18
CA LEU A 79 28.41 -8.94 16.84
C LEU A 79 28.88 -7.69 16.09
N LEU A 80 29.04 -7.79 14.76
CA LEU A 80 29.45 -6.65 13.94
C LEU A 80 28.39 -5.55 13.93
N GLY A 81 27.10 -5.92 13.95
CA GLY A 81 26.01 -4.97 14.13
C GLY A 81 26.10 -4.19 15.44
N GLU A 82 26.45 -4.85 16.56
CA GLU A 82 26.59 -4.21 17.89
C GLU A 82 27.73 -3.19 17.87
N VAL A 83 28.89 -3.57 17.30
CA VAL A 83 30.05 -2.70 17.11
C VAL A 83 29.68 -1.47 16.28
N PHE A 84 29.05 -1.67 15.14
CA PHE A 84 28.70 -0.61 14.20
C PHE A 84 27.72 0.39 14.80
N THR A 85 26.70 -0.12 15.49
CA THR A 85 25.63 0.68 16.08
C THR A 85 26.18 1.60 17.17
N GLU A 86 26.96 1.06 18.10
CA GLU A 86 27.51 1.85 19.20
C GLU A 86 28.56 2.86 18.71
N ALA A 87 29.34 2.51 17.68
CA ALA A 87 30.27 3.44 17.07
C ALA A 87 29.56 4.62 16.41
N SER A 88 28.53 4.35 15.60
CA SER A 88 27.73 5.37 14.93
C SER A 88 27.07 6.30 15.95
N ARG A 89 26.53 5.72 17.03
CA ARG A 89 25.93 6.45 18.15
C ARG A 89 26.89 7.41 18.84
N ARG A 90 28.16 7.03 18.99
CA ARG A 90 29.18 7.89 19.61
C ARG A 90 29.61 9.03 18.70
N ARG A 91 29.76 8.75 17.39
CA ARG A 91 30.14 9.76 16.39
C ARG A 91 29.13 10.89 16.34
N ALA A 92 27.85 10.55 16.26
CA ALA A 92 26.76 11.54 16.26
C ALA A 92 26.72 12.39 17.55
N LYS A 93 26.95 11.77 18.72
CA LYS A 93 26.94 12.48 20.01
C LYS A 93 28.16 13.38 20.23
N SER A 94 29.30 13.07 19.61
CA SER A 94 30.52 13.87 19.70
C SER A 94 30.41 15.26 19.04
N GLY A 95 29.39 15.49 18.19
CA GLY A 95 29.08 16.80 17.62
C GLY A 95 28.49 17.81 18.62
N ASN A 96 27.84 17.32 19.69
CA ASN A 96 27.30 18.15 20.77
C ASN A 96 28.32 18.30 21.90
N LYS A 97 29.42 18.99 21.62
CA LYS A 97 30.45 19.32 22.61
C LYS A 97 29.87 20.24 23.70
N ILE A 98 30.15 19.88 24.97
CA ILE A 98 30.18 20.71 26.20
C ILE A 98 29.28 20.26 27.38
N LYS A 99 28.17 19.52 27.22
CA LYS A 99 27.30 19.18 28.40
C LYS A 99 27.26 17.72 28.89
N LYS A 100 27.95 16.76 28.25
CA LYS A 100 27.81 15.32 28.61
C LYS A 100 29.07 14.60 29.10
N GLU A 101 30.24 15.25 29.10
CA GLU A 101 31.53 14.57 29.36
C GLU A 101 31.68 13.99 30.79
N VAL A 102 30.90 14.47 31.77
CA VAL A 102 31.02 14.02 33.17
C VAL A 102 30.09 12.83 33.51
N ARG A 103 29.03 12.55 32.73
CA ARG A 103 28.09 11.42 32.99
C ARG A 103 28.47 10.10 32.32
N THR A 104 29.51 10.09 31.49
CA THR A 104 29.93 8.94 30.66
C THR A 104 30.83 7.91 31.36
N PHE A 105 31.23 8.13 32.62
CA PHE A 105 32.21 7.26 33.29
C PHE A 105 31.63 6.05 34.05
N PHE A 106 30.38 6.10 34.53
CA PHE A 106 29.82 5.06 35.44
C PHE A 106 28.52 4.40 34.97
N SER A 107 28.27 4.35 33.65
CA SER A 107 27.21 3.55 33.02
C SER A 107 27.86 2.46 32.17
N SER A 108 27.11 1.45 31.68
CA SER A 108 27.50 0.62 30.52
C SER A 108 27.94 1.43 29.28
N SER A 109 27.77 2.75 29.34
CA SER A 109 28.38 3.79 28.50
C SER A 109 29.87 4.08 28.78
N ASN A 110 30.57 3.33 29.67
CA ASN A 110 32.01 3.51 29.93
C ASN A 110 32.82 3.05 28.71
N GLN A 111 33.54 4.00 28.11
CA GLN A 111 34.27 3.81 26.86
C GLN A 111 35.34 2.70 26.95
N VAL A 112 35.99 2.54 28.11
CA VAL A 112 37.05 1.54 28.31
C VAL A 112 36.46 0.16 28.55
N ALA A 113 35.45 0.05 29.42
CA ALA A 113 34.78 -1.22 29.72
C ALA A 113 34.17 -1.85 28.46
N PHE A 114 33.45 -1.05 27.66
CA PHE A 114 32.87 -1.51 26.39
C PHE A 114 33.95 -1.97 25.39
N ARG A 115 35.06 -1.24 25.28
CA ARG A 115 36.18 -1.62 24.38
C ARG A 115 36.79 -2.96 24.77
N ILE A 116 37.00 -3.20 26.07
CA ILE A 116 37.55 -4.46 26.59
C ILE A 116 36.59 -5.62 26.30
N GLU A 117 35.30 -5.45 26.63
CA GLU A 117 34.27 -6.45 26.38
C GLU A 117 34.20 -6.83 24.89
N MET A 118 34.13 -5.82 24.02
CA MET A 118 34.00 -6.02 22.57
C MET A 118 35.25 -6.65 21.95
N SER A 119 36.45 -6.28 22.42
CA SER A 119 37.70 -6.93 22.02
C SER A 119 37.72 -8.41 22.36
N GLY A 120 37.24 -8.77 23.56
CA GLY A 120 37.05 -10.16 23.97
C GLY A 120 36.09 -10.91 23.04
N LYS A 121 34.91 -10.34 22.77
CA LYS A 121 33.90 -10.91 21.86
C LYS A 121 34.45 -11.11 20.43
N ILE A 122 35.11 -10.10 19.86
CA ILE A 122 35.73 -10.18 18.52
C ILE A 122 36.81 -11.26 18.45
N LYS A 123 37.66 -11.37 19.48
CA LYS A 123 38.71 -12.40 19.54
C LYS A 123 38.10 -13.81 19.63
N ALA A 124 37.03 -13.99 20.40
CA ALA A 124 36.31 -15.25 20.46
C ALA A 124 35.64 -15.59 19.11
N MET A 125 35.00 -14.61 18.47
CA MET A 125 34.34 -14.79 17.18
C MET A 125 35.33 -15.17 16.07
N ARG A 126 36.48 -14.50 16.04
CA ARG A 126 37.59 -14.85 15.14
C ARG A 126 37.98 -16.31 15.28
N LYS A 127 38.17 -16.81 16.51
CA LYS A 127 38.53 -18.21 16.74
C LYS A 127 37.46 -19.18 16.22
N LYS A 128 36.17 -18.89 16.42
CA LYS A 128 35.06 -19.70 15.90
C LYS A 128 35.07 -19.74 14.36
N LEU A 129 35.18 -18.58 13.70
CA LEU A 129 35.23 -18.48 12.25
C LEU A 129 36.46 -19.20 11.66
N ASP A 130 37.63 -19.03 12.25
CA ASP A 130 38.86 -19.70 11.80
C ASP A 130 38.79 -21.22 11.98
N ALA A 131 38.09 -21.72 13.01
CA ALA A 131 37.88 -23.17 13.20
C ALA A 131 36.99 -23.74 12.09
N VAL A 132 35.81 -23.15 11.84
CA VAL A 132 34.89 -23.59 10.78
C VAL A 132 35.52 -23.46 9.39
N ALA A 133 36.28 -22.38 9.14
CA ALA A 133 36.96 -22.20 7.86
C ALA A 133 38.09 -23.22 7.61
N LYS A 134 38.66 -23.82 8.67
CA LYS A 134 39.66 -24.88 8.54
C LYS A 134 39.04 -26.24 8.20
N GLU A 135 37.87 -26.57 8.78
CA GLU A 135 37.13 -27.81 8.51
C GLU A 135 36.81 -27.98 7.01
N ASN A 136 36.60 -26.89 6.27
CA ASN A 136 36.42 -26.90 4.81
C ASN A 136 37.51 -27.69 4.04
N ARG A 137 38.77 -27.64 4.52
CA ARG A 137 39.90 -28.32 3.85
C ARG A 137 39.75 -29.85 3.84
N ASP A 138 38.93 -30.39 4.72
CA ASP A 138 38.72 -31.82 4.86
C ASP A 138 37.67 -32.35 3.86
N PHE A 139 36.95 -31.46 3.16
CA PHE A 139 35.85 -31.82 2.24
C PHE A 139 36.19 -31.67 0.75
N ASN A 140 37.42 -31.28 0.40
CA ASN A 140 37.86 -31.05 -1.00
C ASN A 140 36.99 -30.05 -1.80
N LEU A 141 36.42 -29.04 -1.14
CA LEU A 141 35.57 -28.05 -1.81
C LEU A 141 36.38 -27.18 -2.78
N LYS A 142 35.85 -26.99 -3.99
CA LYS A 142 36.44 -26.19 -5.06
C LYS A 142 36.07 -24.71 -4.89
N VAL A 143 37.01 -23.85 -5.28
CA VAL A 143 36.80 -22.41 -5.38
C VAL A 143 36.15 -22.11 -6.72
N SER A 144 34.92 -21.60 -6.71
CA SER A 144 34.21 -21.21 -7.94
C SER A 144 34.31 -19.71 -8.20
N PRO A 145 34.49 -19.26 -9.47
CA PRO A 145 34.36 -17.86 -9.83
C PRO A 145 32.89 -17.40 -9.73
N PRO A 146 32.64 -16.10 -9.52
CA PRO A 146 31.29 -15.56 -9.40
C PRO A 146 30.64 -15.45 -10.78
N GLU A 147 29.86 -16.45 -11.20
CA GLU A 147 29.02 -16.39 -12.41
C GLU A 147 27.55 -16.72 -12.17
N LYS A 148 26.72 -16.12 -13.03
CA LYS A 148 25.25 -16.03 -12.97
C LYS A 148 24.57 -17.40 -13.06
N TYR A 149 23.51 -17.57 -12.29
CA TYR A 149 22.74 -18.80 -12.15
C TYR A 149 22.00 -19.18 -13.44
N SER A 150 22.04 -20.47 -13.77
CA SER A 150 20.98 -21.20 -14.47
C SER A 150 20.59 -22.39 -13.59
N LEU A 151 19.31 -22.51 -13.23
CA LEU A 151 18.78 -23.63 -12.47
C LEU A 151 18.03 -24.56 -13.43
N ASN A 152 18.55 -25.78 -13.59
CA ASN A 152 17.79 -26.89 -14.16
C ASN A 152 16.87 -27.47 -13.07
N MET A 153 15.57 -27.56 -13.36
CA MET A 153 14.59 -28.30 -12.55
C MET A 153 13.94 -29.40 -13.40
N GLN A 154 13.83 -30.60 -12.81
CA GLN A 154 12.83 -31.63 -13.08
C GLN A 154 12.32 -32.07 -11.69
N ARG A 155 11.05 -32.38 -11.40
CA ARG A 155 9.85 -32.74 -12.17
C ARG A 155 8.61 -32.19 -11.44
N GLU A 156 7.49 -31.99 -12.15
CA GLU A 156 6.26 -31.26 -11.72
C GLU A 156 5.24 -32.12 -10.95
N GLU A 157 4.47 -31.47 -10.05
CA GLU A 157 3.22 -31.95 -9.43
C GLU A 157 2.10 -30.89 -9.61
N THR A 158 0.83 -31.30 -9.64
CA THR A 158 -0.30 -30.54 -10.25
C THR A 158 -0.95 -29.48 -9.33
N HIS A 159 -1.29 -28.29 -9.86
CA HIS A 159 -1.79 -27.06 -9.19
C HIS A 159 -3.19 -26.63 -9.65
N SER A 160 -3.99 -25.85 -8.89
CA SER A 160 -5.42 -25.60 -9.16
C SER A 160 -5.78 -24.74 -10.39
N PHE A 161 -4.79 -24.07 -10.97
CA PHE A 161 -4.97 -23.20 -12.14
C PHE A 161 -4.71 -23.96 -13.43
N VAL A 162 -5.48 -23.72 -14.49
CA VAL A 162 -5.10 -24.15 -15.85
C VAL A 162 -5.39 -22.98 -16.77
N PRO A 163 -4.43 -22.50 -17.58
CA PRO A 163 -4.75 -21.53 -18.62
C PRO A 163 -5.84 -22.11 -19.52
N ASN A 164 -6.94 -21.38 -19.74
CA ASN A 164 -8.04 -21.82 -20.61
C ASN A 164 -7.53 -22.24 -22.01
N GLU A 165 -6.40 -21.70 -22.44
CA GLU A 165 -5.72 -21.99 -23.71
C GLU A 165 -5.00 -23.37 -23.77
N LYS A 166 -4.88 -24.10 -22.64
CA LYS A 166 -4.14 -25.38 -22.54
C LYS A 166 -4.99 -26.64 -22.35
N VAL A 167 -6.30 -26.53 -22.11
CA VAL A 167 -7.20 -27.69 -21.99
C VAL A 167 -7.84 -27.95 -23.35
N ILE A 168 -7.61 -29.12 -23.95
CA ILE A 168 -8.16 -29.47 -25.26
C ILE A 168 -9.08 -30.69 -25.12
N GLY A 169 -10.36 -30.54 -25.49
CA GLY A 169 -11.28 -31.67 -25.69
C GLY A 169 -11.84 -32.28 -24.40
N ARG A 170 -12.03 -31.48 -23.35
CA ARG A 170 -12.60 -31.89 -22.04
C ARG A 170 -13.88 -31.13 -21.68
N GLU A 171 -14.43 -30.38 -22.63
CA GLU A 171 -15.57 -29.48 -22.47
C GLU A 171 -16.83 -30.28 -22.10
N GLY A 172 -17.05 -31.44 -22.74
CA GLY A 172 -18.15 -32.33 -22.38
C GLY A 172 -18.01 -32.93 -20.97
N ASP A 173 -16.80 -33.29 -20.56
CA ASP A 173 -16.54 -33.79 -19.20
C ASP A 173 -16.76 -32.68 -18.15
N LYS A 174 -16.33 -31.46 -18.47
CA LYS A 174 -16.55 -30.26 -17.64
C LYS A 174 -18.04 -29.97 -17.47
N GLU A 175 -18.80 -29.91 -18.58
CA GLU A 175 -20.24 -29.65 -18.57
C GLU A 175 -21.00 -30.71 -17.77
N ALA A 176 -20.62 -31.99 -17.89
CA ALA A 176 -21.22 -33.07 -17.12
C ALA A 176 -21.00 -32.91 -15.60
N ILE A 177 -19.80 -32.52 -15.17
CA ILE A 177 -19.52 -32.28 -13.75
C ILE A 177 -20.24 -31.02 -13.25
N ILE A 178 -20.25 -29.92 -14.02
CA ILE A 178 -20.98 -28.71 -13.65
C ILE A 178 -22.47 -29.01 -13.45
N LYS A 179 -23.07 -29.81 -14.34
CA LYS A 179 -24.46 -30.24 -14.20
C LYS A 179 -24.70 -30.99 -12.89
N LEU A 180 -23.81 -31.91 -12.51
CA LEU A 180 -23.88 -32.63 -11.23
C LEU A 180 -23.73 -31.72 -10.01
N LEU A 181 -22.99 -30.60 -10.13
CA LEU A 181 -22.80 -29.63 -9.06
C LEU A 181 -23.99 -28.68 -8.89
N LEU A 182 -24.71 -28.37 -9.97
CA LEU A 182 -25.78 -27.37 -10.00
C LEU A 182 -27.20 -27.96 -9.95
N GLU A 183 -27.37 -29.27 -10.17
CA GLU A 183 -28.68 -29.93 -10.06
C GLU A 183 -29.12 -30.07 -8.58
N PRO A 184 -30.36 -29.67 -8.23
CA PRO A 184 -30.86 -29.80 -6.86
C PRO A 184 -31.12 -31.26 -6.51
N ASN A 185 -30.27 -31.84 -5.65
CA ASN A 185 -30.51 -33.15 -5.06
C ASN A 185 -31.50 -33.01 -3.89
N ASN A 186 -32.76 -33.41 -4.11
CA ASN A 186 -33.84 -33.28 -3.12
C ASN A 186 -33.79 -34.30 -1.96
N GLU A 187 -32.79 -35.19 -1.91
CA GLU A 187 -32.73 -36.28 -0.91
C GLU A 187 -31.47 -36.31 -0.03
N GLU A 188 -30.39 -35.59 -0.36
CA GLU A 188 -29.14 -35.59 0.45
C GLU A 188 -28.59 -34.17 0.70
N ASN A 189 -28.23 -33.87 1.96
CA ASN A 189 -27.65 -32.59 2.38
C ASN A 189 -26.17 -32.40 1.96
N LEU A 190 -25.56 -33.37 1.26
CA LEU A 190 -24.15 -33.35 0.85
C LEU A 190 -23.97 -34.02 -0.52
N SER A 191 -23.47 -33.29 -1.51
CA SER A 191 -23.14 -33.82 -2.84
C SER A 191 -21.65 -34.16 -2.93
N VAL A 192 -21.30 -35.34 -3.44
CA VAL A 192 -19.91 -35.79 -3.61
C VAL A 192 -19.70 -36.25 -5.06
N VAL A 193 -18.76 -35.61 -5.76
CA VAL A 193 -18.42 -35.94 -7.17
C VAL A 193 -17.00 -36.53 -7.26
N PRO A 194 -16.84 -37.86 -7.40
CA PRO A 194 -15.54 -38.49 -7.52
C PRO A 194 -14.99 -38.44 -8.96
N ILE A 195 -13.73 -37.98 -9.13
CA ILE A 195 -13.00 -38.03 -10.41
C ILE A 195 -11.93 -39.13 -10.33
N VAL A 196 -12.16 -40.26 -10.98
CA VAL A 196 -11.33 -41.48 -10.85
C VAL A 196 -10.63 -41.80 -12.16
N GLY A 197 -9.36 -42.23 -12.07
CA GLY A 197 -8.56 -42.60 -13.24
C GLY A 197 -7.08 -42.76 -12.90
N ILE A 198 -6.32 -43.35 -13.83
CA ILE A 198 -4.89 -43.61 -13.67
C ILE A 198 -4.08 -42.30 -13.51
N GLY A 199 -2.89 -42.39 -12.92
CA GLY A 199 -1.98 -41.24 -12.74
C GLY A 199 -1.65 -40.55 -14.08
N GLY A 200 -1.59 -39.21 -14.09
CA GLY A 200 -1.28 -38.44 -15.31
C GLY A 200 -2.43 -38.24 -16.31
N LEU A 201 -3.64 -38.76 -16.04
CA LEU A 201 -4.80 -38.66 -16.95
C LEU A 201 -5.46 -37.27 -17.03
N GLY A 202 -4.97 -36.28 -16.27
CA GLY A 202 -5.57 -34.93 -16.21
C GLY A 202 -6.75 -34.79 -15.24
N LYS A 203 -6.85 -35.66 -14.21
CA LYS A 203 -7.93 -35.60 -13.21
C LYS A 203 -7.96 -34.27 -12.46
N THR A 204 -6.80 -33.87 -11.92
CA THR A 204 -6.65 -32.60 -11.20
C THR A 204 -6.98 -31.44 -12.14
N THR A 205 -6.46 -31.48 -13.38
CA THR A 205 -6.74 -30.51 -14.45
C THR A 205 -8.23 -30.37 -14.76
N LEU A 206 -8.98 -31.48 -14.80
CA LEU A 206 -10.44 -31.45 -15.03
C LEU A 206 -11.18 -30.85 -13.82
N ALA A 207 -10.82 -31.25 -12.60
CA ALA A 207 -11.38 -30.68 -11.37
C ALA A 207 -11.18 -29.16 -11.29
N GLN A 208 -10.04 -28.68 -11.76
CA GLN A 208 -9.67 -27.26 -11.81
C GLN A 208 -10.43 -26.50 -12.87
N PHE A 209 -10.62 -27.13 -14.02
CA PHE A 209 -11.35 -26.57 -15.13
C PHE A 209 -12.84 -26.36 -14.80
N VAL A 210 -13.39 -27.22 -13.93
CA VAL A 210 -14.71 -27.07 -13.33
C VAL A 210 -14.69 -26.03 -12.19
N TYR A 211 -13.72 -26.13 -11.28
CA TYR A 211 -13.64 -25.27 -10.09
C TYR A 211 -13.57 -23.78 -10.44
N ASN A 212 -12.88 -23.42 -11.52
CA ASN A 212 -12.70 -22.05 -11.97
C ASN A 212 -13.79 -21.56 -12.95
N ASP A 213 -14.82 -22.36 -13.24
CA ASP A 213 -15.90 -21.98 -14.15
C ASP A 213 -16.76 -20.83 -13.57
N GLU A 214 -17.16 -19.87 -14.41
CA GLU A 214 -17.96 -18.73 -13.99
C GLU A 214 -19.30 -19.12 -13.36
N ASN A 215 -19.97 -20.16 -13.86
CA ASN A 215 -21.25 -20.59 -13.32
C ASN A 215 -21.09 -21.22 -11.93
N VAL A 216 -20.00 -21.96 -11.73
CA VAL A 216 -19.63 -22.51 -10.43
C VAL A 216 -19.26 -21.39 -9.45
N ASN A 217 -18.55 -20.36 -9.92
CA ASN A 217 -18.18 -19.18 -9.11
C ASN A 217 -19.41 -18.37 -8.66
N LYS A 218 -20.43 -18.24 -9.51
CA LYS A 218 -21.67 -17.52 -9.18
C LYS A 218 -22.59 -18.31 -8.24
N HIS A 219 -22.55 -19.64 -8.28
CA HIS A 219 -23.45 -20.50 -7.52
C HIS A 219 -23.01 -20.76 -6.08
N PHE A 220 -21.69 -20.91 -5.84
CA PHE A 220 -21.17 -21.22 -4.51
C PHE A 220 -20.58 -19.97 -3.84
N GLU A 221 -21.19 -19.53 -2.73
CA GLU A 221 -20.71 -18.40 -1.92
C GLU A 221 -19.27 -18.61 -1.39
N LEU A 222 -18.91 -19.86 -1.09
CA LEU A 222 -17.61 -20.24 -0.56
C LEU A 222 -17.10 -21.50 -1.26
N LYS A 223 -15.89 -21.43 -1.79
CA LYS A 223 -15.20 -22.56 -2.42
C LYS A 223 -13.84 -22.75 -1.77
N MET A 224 -13.46 -24.00 -1.56
CA MET A 224 -12.20 -24.36 -0.90
C MET A 224 -11.48 -25.40 -1.75
N TRP A 225 -10.16 -25.26 -1.88
CA TRP A 225 -9.31 -26.23 -2.59
C TRP A 225 -8.28 -26.79 -1.63
N VAL A 226 -8.34 -28.08 -1.33
CA VAL A 226 -7.46 -28.72 -0.34
C VAL A 226 -6.75 -29.90 -0.95
N CYS A 227 -5.41 -29.86 -0.95
CA CYS A 227 -4.58 -30.99 -1.33
C CYS A 227 -4.35 -31.92 -0.13
N VAL A 228 -4.70 -33.19 -0.27
CA VAL A 228 -4.47 -34.23 0.74
C VAL A 228 -3.32 -35.12 0.27
N SER A 229 -2.22 -35.13 1.03
CA SER A 229 -1.04 -35.97 0.76
C SER A 229 -1.18 -37.38 1.33
N ASP A 230 -0.19 -38.24 1.09
CA ASP A 230 -0.16 -39.63 1.57
C ASP A 230 -0.18 -39.74 3.12
N SER A 231 0.19 -38.68 3.83
CA SER A 231 0.01 -38.56 5.29
C SER A 231 -1.38 -38.00 5.61
N PHE A 232 -2.32 -38.88 5.96
CA PHE A 232 -3.71 -38.51 6.26
C PHE A 232 -3.91 -38.23 7.77
N GLU A 233 -3.97 -36.94 8.14
CA GLU A 233 -4.37 -36.51 9.48
C GLU A 233 -5.56 -35.55 9.39
N LEU A 234 -6.70 -35.95 9.96
CA LEU A 234 -7.98 -35.22 9.87
C LEU A 234 -7.85 -33.78 10.36
N LYS A 235 -7.06 -33.56 11.41
CA LYS A 235 -6.83 -32.22 11.96
C LYS A 235 -6.13 -31.29 10.98
N ILE A 236 -5.07 -31.77 10.31
CA ILE A 236 -4.33 -31.02 9.30
C ILE A 236 -5.23 -30.68 8.11
N ILE A 237 -6.07 -31.61 7.69
CA ILE A 237 -7.04 -31.37 6.60
C ILE A 237 -8.04 -30.30 7.02
N VAL A 238 -8.58 -30.35 8.23
CA VAL A 238 -9.51 -29.32 8.76
C VAL A 238 -8.80 -27.97 8.89
N GLU A 239 -7.54 -27.92 9.31
CA GLU A 239 -6.74 -26.69 9.35
C GLU A 239 -6.49 -26.12 7.95
N LYS A 240 -6.19 -26.95 6.95
CA LYS A 240 -6.06 -26.54 5.54
C LYS A 240 -7.39 -26.06 4.95
N ILE A 241 -8.51 -26.70 5.30
CA ILE A 241 -9.87 -26.25 4.95
C ILE A 241 -10.14 -24.86 5.55
N ILE A 242 -9.86 -24.66 6.84
CA ILE A 242 -10.03 -23.37 7.51
C ILE A 242 -9.09 -22.32 6.92
N ALA A 243 -7.83 -22.67 6.65
CA ALA A 243 -6.86 -21.77 6.03
C ALA A 243 -7.31 -21.32 4.63
N SER A 244 -7.76 -22.27 3.79
CA SER A 244 -8.35 -22.01 2.47
C SER A 244 -9.63 -21.16 2.56
N ALA A 245 -10.34 -21.21 3.68
CA ALA A 245 -11.51 -20.36 3.95
C ALA A 245 -11.14 -18.96 4.48
N THR A 246 -9.89 -18.75 4.94
CA THR A 246 -9.41 -17.50 5.57
C THR A 246 -8.44 -16.68 4.73
N ASP A 247 -8.26 -17.02 3.44
CA ASP A 247 -7.50 -16.31 2.39
C ASP A 247 -6.36 -15.41 2.93
N TYR A 248 -5.17 -15.99 3.14
CA TYR A 248 -4.04 -15.25 3.69
C TYR A 248 -3.44 -14.29 2.67
N GLU A 249 -3.93 -13.06 2.72
CA GLU A 249 -3.39 -11.97 1.93
C GLU A 249 -1.97 -11.59 2.41
N ILE A 250 -1.09 -11.43 1.44
CA ILE A 250 0.30 -11.02 1.56
C ILE A 250 0.39 -9.59 1.02
N GLU A 251 0.73 -8.67 1.91
CA GLU A 251 1.12 -7.31 1.54
C GLU A 251 2.52 -7.37 0.91
N LYS A 252 2.63 -6.98 -0.36
CA LYS A 252 3.90 -7.03 -1.11
C LYS A 252 4.99 -6.20 -0.44
N GLU A 253 4.63 -5.01 0.05
CA GLU A 253 5.53 -4.06 0.70
C GLU A 253 6.14 -4.67 1.96
N MET A 254 5.35 -5.40 2.74
CA MET A 254 5.82 -6.14 3.91
C MET A 254 6.89 -7.18 3.51
N VAL A 255 6.64 -7.97 2.46
CA VAL A 255 7.60 -8.99 1.99
C VAL A 255 8.90 -8.36 1.51
N VAL A 256 8.80 -7.30 0.70
CA VAL A 256 9.95 -6.54 0.20
C VAL A 256 10.79 -5.98 1.35
N GLN A 257 10.14 -5.34 2.33
CA GLN A 257 10.82 -4.78 3.51
C GLN A 257 11.51 -5.89 4.32
N LEU A 258 10.84 -7.03 4.53
CA LEU A 258 11.42 -8.19 5.22
C LEU A 258 12.67 -8.74 4.48
N TRP A 259 12.62 -8.87 3.16
CA TRP A 259 13.80 -9.30 2.38
C TRP A 259 14.98 -8.35 2.52
N ILE A 260 14.73 -7.04 2.52
CA ILE A 260 15.77 -6.01 2.67
C ILE A 260 16.39 -6.05 4.07
N VAL A 261 15.58 -6.10 5.13
CA VAL A 261 16.10 -6.08 6.52
C VAL A 261 16.92 -7.32 6.86
N HIS A 262 16.55 -8.47 6.29
CA HIS A 262 17.28 -9.72 6.41
C HIS A 262 18.49 -9.83 5.49
N GLY A 263 18.60 -8.96 4.47
CA GLY A 263 19.72 -8.94 3.53
C GLY A 263 19.65 -10.04 2.48
N PHE A 264 18.44 -10.41 2.05
CA PHE A 264 18.22 -11.40 0.99
C PHE A 264 18.39 -10.80 -0.41
N ILE A 265 18.32 -9.47 -0.53
CA ILE A 265 18.53 -8.75 -1.79
C ILE A 265 20.03 -8.54 -2.04
N GLN A 266 20.50 -8.94 -3.22
CA GLN A 266 21.89 -8.79 -3.61
C GLN A 266 22.16 -7.39 -4.16
N PHE A 267 23.31 -6.82 -3.80
CA PHE A 267 23.82 -5.61 -4.44
C PHE A 267 24.33 -5.97 -5.83
N SER A 268 23.70 -5.43 -6.86
CA SER A 268 24.37 -5.25 -8.15
C SER A 268 25.34 -4.07 -8.02
N ASN A 269 26.44 -4.06 -8.79
CA ASN A 269 27.35 -2.90 -8.90
C ASN A 269 26.68 -1.64 -9.50
N THR A 270 25.36 -1.64 -9.65
CA THR A 270 24.55 -0.51 -10.12
C THR A 270 24.09 0.32 -8.92
N LYS A 271 24.00 1.65 -9.08
CA LYS A 271 23.52 2.59 -8.04
C LYS A 271 22.01 2.48 -7.74
N GLN A 272 21.39 1.35 -8.06
CA GLN A 272 19.94 1.17 -7.91
C GLN A 272 19.55 1.04 -6.43
N PRO A 273 18.43 1.64 -5.99
CA PRO A 273 17.85 1.41 -4.67
C PRO A 273 17.52 -0.07 -4.44
N LEU A 274 17.73 -0.55 -3.20
CA LEU A 274 17.44 -1.94 -2.83
C LEU A 274 15.95 -2.29 -2.97
N GLU A 275 15.08 -1.31 -2.75
CA GLU A 275 13.64 -1.44 -2.92
C GLU A 275 13.27 -1.77 -4.37
N GLU A 276 13.97 -1.20 -5.36
CA GLU A 276 13.72 -1.49 -6.78
C GLU A 276 14.15 -2.92 -7.14
N VAL A 277 15.34 -3.35 -6.70
CA VAL A 277 15.82 -4.72 -6.91
C VAL A 277 14.92 -5.74 -6.20
N ALA A 278 14.44 -5.42 -5.00
CA ALA A 278 13.50 -6.28 -4.26
C ALA A 278 12.15 -6.41 -4.97
N ASN A 279 11.66 -5.31 -5.55
CA ASN A 279 10.46 -5.31 -6.37
C ASN A 279 10.64 -6.14 -7.65
N GLU A 280 11.81 -6.10 -8.29
CA GLU A 280 12.14 -6.99 -9.43
C GLU A 280 12.13 -8.46 -9.00
N TYR A 281 12.71 -8.81 -7.86
CA TYR A 281 12.66 -10.17 -7.33
C TYR A 281 11.22 -10.62 -7.04
N PHE A 282 10.39 -9.73 -6.50
CA PHE A 282 8.98 -10.02 -6.26
C PHE A 282 8.25 -10.28 -7.58
N LYS A 283 8.48 -9.44 -8.59
CA LYS A 283 7.94 -9.65 -9.94
C LYS A 283 8.42 -10.99 -10.51
N ASP A 284 9.70 -11.32 -10.45
CA ASP A 284 10.19 -12.62 -10.94
C ASP A 284 9.48 -13.82 -10.27
N LEU A 285 9.16 -13.72 -8.98
CA LEU A 285 8.39 -14.76 -8.28
C LEU A 285 6.92 -14.80 -8.71
N LEU A 286 6.29 -13.64 -8.90
CA LEU A 286 4.94 -13.53 -9.47
C LEU A 286 4.89 -14.17 -10.88
N TRP A 287 5.87 -13.87 -11.74
CA TRP A 287 5.97 -14.42 -13.10
C TRP A 287 6.25 -15.93 -13.12
N ARG A 288 6.80 -16.47 -12.05
CA ARG A 288 7.00 -17.92 -11.84
C ARG A 288 5.83 -18.59 -11.13
N SER A 289 4.72 -17.87 -10.92
CA SER A 289 3.53 -18.34 -10.22
C SER A 289 3.78 -18.78 -8.78
N PHE A 290 4.81 -18.21 -8.12
CA PHE A 290 5.00 -18.39 -6.68
C PHE A 290 3.96 -17.59 -5.87
N PHE A 291 3.53 -16.46 -6.42
CA PHE A 291 2.44 -15.65 -5.90
C PHE A 291 1.31 -15.59 -6.94
N GLU A 292 0.09 -15.45 -6.45
CA GLU A 292 -1.10 -15.18 -7.24
C GLU A 292 -1.62 -13.80 -6.87
N GLU A 293 -2.02 -13.02 -7.87
CA GLU A 293 -2.60 -11.69 -7.68
C GLU A 293 -4.10 -11.84 -7.38
N VAL A 294 -4.52 -11.20 -6.29
CA VAL A 294 -5.92 -11.14 -5.84
C VAL A 294 -6.27 -9.66 -5.75
N GLY A 295 -7.10 -9.18 -6.67
CA GLY A 295 -7.66 -7.83 -6.56
C GLY A 295 -8.62 -7.77 -5.38
N ASP A 296 -8.51 -6.75 -4.54
CA ASP A 296 -9.56 -6.47 -3.55
C ASP A 296 -10.70 -5.62 -4.17
N MET A 297 -11.81 -5.50 -3.44
CA MET A 297 -13.00 -4.73 -3.87
C MET A 297 -12.71 -3.23 -4.09
N PHE A 298 -11.54 -2.73 -3.68
CA PHE A 298 -11.12 -1.34 -3.81
C PHE A 298 -10.03 -1.17 -4.89
N GLY A 299 -9.71 -2.22 -5.65
CA GLY A 299 -8.70 -2.19 -6.70
C GLY A 299 -7.26 -2.26 -6.21
N ASN A 300 -7.02 -2.50 -4.91
CA ASN A 300 -5.66 -2.73 -4.42
C ASN A 300 -5.21 -4.16 -4.75
N LEU A 301 -3.97 -4.28 -5.22
CA LEU A 301 -3.36 -5.56 -5.53
C LEU A 301 -2.89 -6.24 -4.24
N LYS A 302 -3.55 -7.34 -3.88
CA LYS A 302 -3.09 -8.24 -2.83
C LYS A 302 -2.53 -9.51 -3.47
N TYR A 303 -1.72 -10.23 -2.71
CA TYR A 303 -1.07 -11.43 -3.22
C TYR A 303 -1.34 -12.59 -2.29
N LYS A 304 -1.42 -13.80 -2.83
CA LYS A 304 -1.44 -15.02 -2.04
C LYS A 304 -0.40 -16.01 -2.56
N MET A 305 -0.02 -16.96 -1.73
CA MET A 305 0.82 -18.08 -2.14
C MET A 305 -0.07 -19.31 -2.29
N HIS A 306 0.07 -20.04 -3.39
CA HIS A 306 -0.66 -21.29 -3.59
C HIS A 306 -0.24 -22.33 -2.55
N ASP A 307 -1.17 -23.13 -2.04
CA ASP A 307 -0.93 -24.11 -0.96
C ASP A 307 0.23 -25.08 -1.24
N LEU A 308 0.39 -25.56 -2.48
CA LEU A 308 1.53 -26.40 -2.86
C LEU A 308 2.88 -25.68 -2.80
N ILE A 309 2.90 -24.39 -3.17
CA ILE A 309 4.10 -23.56 -3.05
C ILE A 309 4.38 -23.26 -1.58
N HIS A 310 3.33 -23.09 -0.78
CA HIS A 310 3.43 -22.99 0.67
C HIS A 310 4.00 -24.29 1.29
N ASP A 311 3.45 -25.46 1.00
CA ASP A 311 3.92 -26.76 1.49
C ASP A 311 5.38 -27.03 1.05
N LEU A 312 5.72 -26.71 -0.21
CA LEU A 312 7.08 -26.77 -0.71
C LEU A 312 8.00 -25.80 0.05
N ALA A 313 7.58 -24.55 0.24
CA ALA A 313 8.34 -23.55 0.98
C ALA A 313 8.55 -24.00 2.44
N GLU A 314 7.55 -24.59 3.06
CA GLU A 314 7.61 -25.13 4.42
C GLU A 314 8.60 -26.29 4.50
N SER A 315 8.51 -27.29 3.60
CA SER A 315 9.43 -28.43 3.55
C SER A 315 10.89 -28.02 3.37
N VAL A 316 11.15 -26.93 2.62
CA VAL A 316 12.50 -26.40 2.39
C VAL A 316 12.99 -25.55 3.56
N ALA A 317 12.08 -24.89 4.29
CA ALA A 317 12.40 -23.93 5.35
C ALA A 317 12.49 -24.53 6.77
N MET A 318 12.10 -25.80 6.96
CA MET A 318 11.89 -26.47 8.27
C MET A 318 12.99 -26.30 9.34
N VAL A 319 14.22 -25.95 8.96
CA VAL A 319 15.36 -25.84 9.90
C VAL A 319 15.45 -24.45 10.57
N ASP A 320 14.98 -23.38 9.92
CA ASP A 320 15.15 -22.00 10.42
C ASP A 320 13.85 -21.24 10.62
N CYS A 321 12.79 -21.67 9.95
CA CYS A 321 11.47 -21.08 10.03
C CYS A 321 10.54 -22.04 10.78
N LYS A 322 9.72 -21.48 11.67
CA LYS A 322 8.64 -22.23 12.31
C LYS A 322 7.35 -21.43 12.30
N LEU A 323 6.33 -22.05 11.75
CA LEU A 323 4.96 -21.65 12.00
C LEU A 323 4.55 -22.23 13.36
N VAL A 324 4.17 -21.35 14.28
CA VAL A 324 3.73 -21.75 15.63
C VAL A 324 2.21 -21.78 15.61
N ASP A 325 1.67 -23.00 15.57
CA ASP A 325 0.24 -23.30 15.61
C ASP A 325 -0.22 -23.73 17.02
N MET A 326 -1.50 -24.11 17.12
CA MET A 326 -2.17 -24.54 18.35
C MET A 326 -1.57 -25.80 19.00
N ASP A 327 -0.80 -26.62 18.25
CA ASP A 327 -0.26 -27.91 18.69
C ASP A 327 1.27 -27.92 18.81
N SER A 328 1.91 -26.77 18.63
CA SER A 328 3.36 -26.64 18.62
C SER A 328 3.99 -26.95 19.99
N LYS A 329 4.19 -28.23 20.30
CA LYS A 329 4.71 -28.72 21.59
C LYS A 329 6.16 -28.33 21.88
N ASN A 330 6.93 -27.94 20.86
CA ASN A 330 8.32 -27.57 21.07
C ASN A 330 8.85 -26.56 20.03
N VAL A 331 9.56 -25.54 20.50
CA VAL A 331 10.32 -24.58 19.69
C VAL A 331 11.80 -24.87 19.94
N ASP A 332 12.52 -25.23 18.88
CA ASP A 332 13.96 -25.50 18.92
C ASP A 332 14.76 -24.20 19.13
N GLU A 333 15.88 -24.29 19.85
CA GLU A 333 16.79 -23.16 20.10
C GLU A 333 17.42 -22.57 18.82
N LYS A 334 17.46 -23.36 17.73
CA LYS A 334 18.01 -22.99 16.42
C LYS A 334 17.08 -22.13 15.58
N ILE A 335 15.77 -22.09 15.88
CA ILE A 335 14.78 -21.36 15.08
C ILE A 335 15.10 -19.86 15.04
N ARG A 336 15.02 -19.27 13.85
CA ARG A 336 15.36 -17.88 13.59
C ARG A 336 14.15 -17.05 13.18
N HIS A 337 13.17 -17.64 12.53
CA HIS A 337 12.01 -16.93 12.03
C HIS A 337 10.75 -17.60 12.54
N ILE A 338 9.98 -16.88 13.36
CA ILE A 338 8.71 -17.35 13.88
C ILE A 338 7.58 -16.50 13.32
N CYS A 339 6.58 -17.16 12.78
CA CYS A 339 5.29 -16.58 12.44
C CYS A 339 4.20 -17.30 13.24
N CYS A 340 3.32 -16.54 13.88
CA CYS A 340 2.12 -17.04 14.55
C CYS A 340 0.90 -16.51 13.78
N PRO A 341 0.32 -17.29 12.85
CA PRO A 341 -0.80 -16.84 12.01
C PRO A 341 -2.14 -16.76 12.76
N PHE A 342 -2.20 -17.36 13.94
CA PHE A 342 -3.31 -17.24 14.88
C PHE A 342 -2.73 -16.96 16.25
N PHE A 343 -3.25 -15.97 16.97
CA PHE A 343 -3.01 -15.97 18.41
C PHE A 343 -3.83 -17.10 19.02
N ILE A 344 -3.07 -17.99 19.61
CA ILE A 344 -3.48 -19.24 20.24
C ILE A 344 -4.57 -18.93 21.27
N ALA A 345 -5.69 -19.69 21.25
CA ALA A 345 -6.76 -19.60 22.26
C ALA A 345 -6.33 -20.08 23.68
N PHE A 346 -5.02 -20.23 23.92
CA PHE A 346 -4.41 -20.56 25.20
C PHE A 346 -3.93 -19.28 25.90
N SER A 347 -3.73 -19.35 27.21
CA SER A 347 -3.19 -18.21 27.95
C SER A 347 -1.86 -17.76 27.32
N CYS A 348 -1.73 -16.46 27.10
CA CYS A 348 -0.54 -15.75 26.66
C CYS A 348 0.80 -16.30 27.21
N ASN A 349 0.80 -16.81 28.44
CA ASN A 349 1.98 -17.34 29.12
C ASN A 349 2.54 -18.63 28.50
N GLU A 350 1.70 -19.52 27.98
CA GLU A 350 2.17 -20.79 27.39
C GLU A 350 2.92 -20.53 26.08
N THR A 351 2.37 -19.66 25.22
CA THR A 351 3.04 -19.23 23.98
C THR A 351 4.38 -18.56 24.27
N LEU A 352 4.46 -17.68 25.27
CA LEU A 352 5.74 -17.09 25.66
C LEU A 352 6.75 -18.13 26.15
N SER A 353 6.31 -19.12 26.93
CA SER A 353 7.18 -20.18 27.43
C SER A 353 7.81 -21.01 26.30
N LEU A 354 7.08 -21.15 25.18
CA LEU A 354 7.59 -21.76 23.95
C LEU A 354 8.55 -20.84 23.23
N LEU A 355 8.16 -19.57 23.02
CA LEU A 355 8.98 -18.59 22.28
C LEU A 355 10.35 -18.37 22.93
N VAL A 356 10.42 -18.26 24.26
CA VAL A 356 11.67 -17.99 25.01
C VAL A 356 12.75 -19.07 24.78
N LYS A 357 12.37 -20.28 24.29
CA LYS A 357 13.34 -21.32 23.91
C LYS A 357 14.12 -20.95 22.64
N ALA A 358 13.55 -20.18 21.71
CA ALA A 358 14.21 -19.78 20.46
C ALA A 358 15.25 -18.66 20.68
N LYS A 359 16.40 -19.01 21.25
CA LYS A 359 17.48 -18.05 21.59
C LYS A 359 18.09 -17.36 20.37
N LYS A 360 17.93 -17.90 19.16
CA LYS A 360 18.49 -17.37 17.91
C LYS A 360 17.48 -16.59 17.05
N MET A 361 16.35 -16.20 17.63
CA MET A 361 15.27 -15.52 16.92
C MET A 361 15.70 -14.17 16.32
N ARG A 362 15.31 -13.97 15.06
CA ARG A 362 15.54 -12.79 14.23
C ARG A 362 14.25 -12.17 13.71
N THR A 363 13.19 -12.96 13.59
CA THR A 363 11.86 -12.50 13.18
C THR A 363 10.81 -13.06 14.10
N LEU A 364 9.92 -12.19 14.57
CA LEU A 364 8.69 -12.57 15.25
C LEU A 364 7.53 -11.79 14.63
N LEU A 365 6.66 -12.50 13.93
CA LEU A 365 5.44 -11.94 13.35
C LEU A 365 4.23 -12.60 14.00
N LEU A 366 3.42 -11.81 14.69
CA LEU A 366 2.24 -12.27 15.42
C LEU A 366 0.99 -11.85 14.66
N ARG A 367 0.60 -12.51 13.57
CA ARG A 367 -0.58 -12.12 12.79
C ARG A 367 -1.86 -12.47 13.57
N SER A 368 -2.35 -11.58 14.42
CA SER A 368 -3.65 -11.72 15.07
C SER A 368 -4.36 -10.39 15.21
N ASN A 369 -5.57 -10.33 14.66
CA ASN A 369 -6.45 -9.17 14.76
C ASN A 369 -7.42 -9.24 15.96
N LYS A 370 -7.41 -10.35 16.72
CA LYS A 370 -8.44 -10.62 17.73
C LYS A 370 -7.99 -10.44 19.18
N TYR A 371 -6.69 -10.47 19.46
CA TYR A 371 -6.17 -10.51 20.83
C TYR A 371 -5.00 -9.57 21.03
N TRP A 372 -4.94 -8.94 22.20
CA TRP A 372 -3.97 -7.90 22.53
C TRP A 372 -2.79 -8.54 23.26
N LEU A 373 -1.58 -8.22 22.84
CA LEU A 373 -0.38 -8.54 23.60
C LEU A 373 -0.21 -7.48 24.69
N ASP A 374 -0.10 -7.89 25.95
CA ASP A 374 0.10 -6.97 27.05
C ASP A 374 1.56 -6.45 27.12
N GLU A 375 1.76 -5.33 27.82
CA GLU A 375 3.09 -4.74 28.01
C GLU A 375 4.10 -5.71 28.68
N PRO A 376 3.75 -6.46 29.76
CA PRO A 376 4.65 -7.47 30.35
C PRO A 376 5.15 -8.54 29.39
N MET A 377 4.30 -9.04 28.49
CA MET A 377 4.68 -10.02 27.49
C MET A 377 5.68 -9.44 26.49
N LEU A 378 5.37 -8.26 25.94
CA LEU A 378 6.27 -7.57 25.02
C LEU A 378 7.61 -7.27 25.71
N ASN A 379 7.56 -6.87 26.98
CA ASN A 379 8.76 -6.63 27.78
C ASN A 379 9.59 -7.90 27.96
N THR A 380 8.95 -9.06 28.12
CA THR A 380 9.65 -10.35 28.19
C THR A 380 10.32 -10.68 26.85
N ILE A 381 9.63 -10.48 25.73
CA ILE A 381 10.17 -10.70 24.38
C ILE A 381 11.39 -9.79 24.14
N THR A 382 11.28 -8.49 24.38
CA THR A 382 12.36 -7.51 24.14
C THR A 382 13.58 -7.74 25.03
N LEU A 383 13.42 -8.33 26.21
CA LEU A 383 14.53 -8.68 27.10
C LEU A 383 15.27 -9.95 26.69
N ASN A 384 14.57 -10.91 26.06
CA ASN A 384 15.14 -12.22 25.69
C ASN A 384 15.75 -12.26 24.29
N PHE A 385 15.17 -11.57 23.28
CA PHE A 385 15.57 -11.74 21.87
C PHE A 385 16.36 -10.55 21.32
N ARG A 386 17.60 -10.37 21.78
CA ARG A 386 18.42 -9.20 21.39
C ARG A 386 18.84 -9.19 19.92
N SER A 387 18.88 -10.34 19.25
CA SER A 387 19.20 -10.49 17.82
C SER A 387 18.02 -10.21 16.87
N LEU A 388 16.87 -9.79 17.40
CA LEU A 388 15.68 -9.56 16.61
C LEU A 388 15.88 -8.43 15.60
N ARG A 389 15.46 -8.66 14.35
CA ARG A 389 15.54 -7.72 13.21
C ARG A 389 14.17 -7.27 12.73
N ALA A 390 13.18 -8.13 12.85
CA ALA A 390 11.80 -7.82 12.50
C ALA A 390 10.86 -8.26 13.63
N LEU A 391 10.02 -7.34 14.07
CA LEU A 391 8.98 -7.54 15.09
C LEU A 391 7.69 -6.92 14.57
N GLY A 392 6.61 -7.68 14.49
CA GLY A 392 5.38 -7.14 13.90
C GLY A 392 4.13 -7.98 14.08
N GLY A 393 3.02 -7.47 13.54
CA GLY A 393 1.71 -8.11 13.52
C GLY A 393 0.92 -8.00 14.82
N MET A 394 1.50 -7.50 15.91
CA MET A 394 0.84 -7.44 17.21
C MET A 394 -0.02 -6.20 17.39
N THR A 395 -1.21 -6.41 17.95
CA THR A 395 -1.99 -5.34 18.60
C THR A 395 -1.56 -5.25 20.06
N ILE A 396 -1.10 -4.09 20.52
CA ILE A 396 -0.63 -3.89 21.90
C ILE A 396 -1.32 -2.69 22.55
N THR A 397 -1.32 -2.69 23.89
CA THR A 397 -1.81 -1.55 24.66
C THR A 397 -0.75 -0.49 24.88
N ARG A 398 0.49 -0.92 25.18
CA ARG A 398 1.62 -0.05 25.48
C ARG A 398 2.92 -0.70 25.02
N VAL A 399 3.85 0.10 24.50
CA VAL A 399 5.19 -0.36 24.16
C VAL A 399 6.12 -0.15 25.37
N PRO A 400 6.82 -1.19 25.87
CA PRO A 400 7.70 -1.07 27.01
C PRO A 400 9.02 -0.37 26.66
N ASN A 401 9.65 0.29 27.64
CA ASN A 401 10.95 0.95 27.48
C ASN A 401 12.11 0.00 27.09
N SER A 402 11.93 -1.30 27.28
CA SER A 402 12.88 -2.33 26.89
C SER A 402 12.95 -2.52 25.38
N ILE A 403 12.00 -2.00 24.58
CA ILE A 403 12.06 -2.03 23.12
C ILE A 403 13.39 -1.46 22.60
N GLY A 404 13.90 -0.40 23.24
CA GLY A 404 15.19 0.22 22.91
C GLY A 404 16.42 -0.65 23.15
N ASN A 405 16.27 -1.87 23.68
CA ASN A 405 17.35 -2.85 23.81
C ASN A 405 17.54 -3.70 22.54
N LEU A 406 16.57 -3.69 21.61
CA LEU A 406 16.62 -4.45 20.36
C LEU A 406 17.46 -3.72 19.31
N ILE A 407 18.75 -3.54 19.58
CA ILE A 407 19.64 -2.72 18.74
C ILE A 407 19.76 -3.20 17.28
N HIS A 408 19.44 -4.46 17.00
CA HIS A 408 19.45 -5.05 15.67
C HIS A 408 18.12 -4.89 14.91
N LEU A 409 17.08 -4.34 15.57
CA LEU A 409 15.77 -4.19 14.99
C LEU A 409 15.81 -3.19 13.84
N LYS A 410 15.22 -3.61 12.72
CA LYS A 410 15.13 -2.85 11.46
C LYS A 410 13.68 -2.68 11.01
N TYR A 411 12.81 -3.61 11.37
CA TYR A 411 11.38 -3.56 11.07
C TYR A 411 10.61 -3.67 12.38
N LEU A 412 9.79 -2.67 12.67
CA LEU A 412 8.87 -2.66 13.80
C LEU A 412 7.49 -2.27 13.30
N ASP A 413 6.53 -3.17 13.49
CA ASP A 413 5.14 -2.96 13.11
C ASP A 413 4.23 -3.04 14.34
N LEU A 414 3.67 -1.89 14.68
CA LEU A 414 2.75 -1.67 15.79
C LEU A 414 1.34 -1.32 15.28
N SER A 415 1.07 -1.56 13.99
CA SER A 415 -0.17 -1.13 13.34
C SER A 415 -1.40 -1.69 14.04
N ARG A 416 -2.53 -0.97 13.93
CA ARG A 416 -3.84 -1.30 14.52
C ARG A 416 -3.82 -1.38 16.06
N SER A 417 -2.80 -0.81 16.70
CA SER A 417 -2.70 -0.73 18.16
C SER A 417 -3.44 0.50 18.70
N HIS A 418 -4.77 0.45 18.67
CA HIS A 418 -5.69 1.53 19.04
C HIS A 418 -5.55 2.09 20.47
N CYS A 419 -4.81 1.41 21.35
CA CYS A 419 -4.62 1.83 22.73
C CYS A 419 -3.29 2.56 22.97
N ILE A 420 -2.38 2.58 21.99
CA ILE A 420 -1.12 3.32 22.11
C ILE A 420 -1.44 4.81 22.05
N VAL A 421 -1.17 5.51 23.15
CA VAL A 421 -1.27 6.98 23.22
C VAL A 421 0.07 7.64 22.89
N THR A 422 1.17 7.04 23.35
CA THR A 422 2.53 7.53 23.09
C THR A 422 3.49 6.37 22.88
N LEU A 423 4.50 6.59 22.04
CA LEU A 423 5.64 5.68 21.91
C LEU A 423 6.71 6.01 22.97
N PRO A 424 7.37 5.02 23.60
CA PRO A 424 8.41 5.27 24.59
C PRO A 424 9.63 5.90 23.91
N GLU A 425 10.20 6.94 24.53
CA GLU A 425 11.42 7.61 24.03
C GLU A 425 12.60 6.65 23.79
N SER A 426 12.60 5.48 24.45
CA SER A 426 13.58 4.42 24.22
C SER A 426 13.62 3.90 22.76
N ILE A 427 12.54 4.06 21.98
CA ILE A 427 12.47 3.63 20.57
C ILE A 427 13.52 4.36 19.71
N THR A 428 13.90 5.59 20.08
CA THR A 428 14.97 6.38 19.43
C THR A 428 16.37 5.76 19.58
N ARG A 429 16.51 4.71 20.41
CA ARG A 429 17.74 3.91 20.52
C ARG A 429 17.87 2.85 19.41
N LEU A 430 16.84 2.65 18.60
CA LEU A 430 16.84 1.70 17.48
C LEU A 430 17.48 2.33 16.24
N TRP A 431 18.80 2.53 16.28
CA TRP A 431 19.55 3.24 15.24
C TRP A 431 19.55 2.53 13.88
N ASN A 432 19.28 1.21 13.88
CA ASN A 432 19.17 0.42 12.66
C ASN A 432 17.73 0.32 12.14
N LEU A 433 16.76 0.96 12.80
CA LEU A 433 15.36 0.91 12.39
C LEU A 433 15.21 1.53 10.99
N GLN A 434 14.64 0.76 10.06
CA GLN A 434 14.37 1.14 8.68
C GLN A 434 12.87 1.32 8.44
N THR A 435 12.03 0.53 9.13
CA THR A 435 10.57 0.59 9.03
C THR A 435 9.98 0.68 10.43
N LEU A 436 9.14 1.70 10.64
CA LEU A 436 8.25 1.84 11.78
C LEU A 436 6.83 2.00 11.24
N LYS A 437 6.00 0.97 11.40
CA LYS A 437 4.56 1.05 11.09
C LYS A 437 3.77 1.32 12.36
N VAL A 438 2.99 2.39 12.34
CA VAL A 438 1.97 2.75 13.34
C VAL A 438 0.62 3.02 12.64
N PHE A 439 0.42 2.39 11.48
CA PHE A 439 -0.81 2.48 10.69
C PHE A 439 -2.04 2.19 11.55
N TYR A 440 -3.08 3.01 11.44
CA TYR A 440 -4.35 2.79 12.15
C TYR A 440 -4.21 2.81 13.69
N CYS A 441 -3.20 3.49 14.23
CA CYS A 441 -3.06 3.79 15.66
C CYS A 441 -3.83 5.06 16.03
N SER A 442 -5.16 4.99 15.97
CA SER A 442 -6.05 6.17 16.04
C SER A 442 -5.93 7.03 17.30
N ARG A 443 -5.43 6.50 18.43
CA ARG A 443 -5.20 7.24 19.69
C ARG A 443 -3.77 7.76 19.89
N LEU A 444 -2.85 7.53 18.94
CA LEU A 444 -1.47 7.99 19.06
C LEU A 444 -1.41 9.52 18.98
N GLU A 445 -1.04 10.18 20.08
CA GLU A 445 -1.06 11.64 20.20
C GLU A 445 0.26 12.31 19.78
N GLU A 446 1.39 11.64 20.04
CA GLU A 446 2.74 12.17 19.80
C GLU A 446 3.71 11.08 19.32
N LEU A 447 4.55 11.45 18.34
CA LEU A 447 5.76 10.70 17.98
C LEU A 447 6.93 11.04 18.92
N PRO A 448 7.96 10.17 19.05
CA PRO A 448 9.10 10.38 19.94
C PRO A 448 9.85 11.69 19.67
N LYS A 449 10.25 12.40 20.73
CA LYS A 449 10.84 13.75 20.64
C LYS A 449 12.20 13.78 19.95
N ASP A 450 12.99 12.71 20.08
CA ASP A 450 14.30 12.57 19.45
C ASP A 450 14.25 11.66 18.20
N ILE A 451 13.18 11.74 17.38
CA ILE A 451 12.99 10.89 16.18
C ILE A 451 14.19 10.95 15.21
N LYS A 452 14.89 12.09 15.17
CA LYS A 452 16.10 12.32 14.36
C LYS A 452 17.23 11.31 14.62
N GLU A 453 17.22 10.61 15.76
CA GLU A 453 18.21 9.58 16.08
C GLU A 453 17.99 8.30 15.25
N LEU A 454 16.81 8.12 14.64
CA LEU A 454 16.47 7.02 13.74
C LEU A 454 17.04 7.25 12.32
N VAL A 455 18.35 7.51 12.22
CA VAL A 455 19.02 7.98 10.99
C VAL A 455 18.89 7.05 9.76
N ASN A 456 18.57 5.77 9.98
CA ASN A 456 18.38 4.78 8.91
C ASN A 456 16.90 4.56 8.55
N LEU A 457 15.97 5.32 9.15
CA LEU A 457 14.53 5.16 8.92
C LEU A 457 14.20 5.55 7.47
N LYS A 458 13.52 4.63 6.79
CA LYS A 458 13.03 4.78 5.41
C LYS A 458 11.51 4.83 5.36
N HIS A 459 10.84 4.09 6.24
CA HIS A 459 9.38 4.02 6.24
C HIS A 459 8.88 4.36 7.64
N LEU A 460 8.18 5.49 7.74
CA LEU A 460 7.32 5.81 8.88
C LEU A 460 5.90 5.79 8.34
N ASP A 461 5.19 4.69 8.58
CA ASP A 461 3.79 4.56 8.16
C ASP A 461 2.89 4.96 9.32
N ASP A 462 2.47 6.22 9.31
CA ASP A 462 1.59 6.85 10.28
C ASP A 462 0.19 7.14 9.74
N ASN A 463 -0.19 6.46 8.65
CA ASN A 463 -1.50 6.66 8.06
C ASN A 463 -2.62 6.27 9.05
N GLU A 464 -3.74 6.98 9.00
CA GLU A 464 -4.87 6.81 9.92
C GLU A 464 -4.54 6.99 11.42
N CYS A 465 -3.53 7.81 11.75
CA CYS A 465 -3.27 8.29 13.12
C CYS A 465 -4.07 9.56 13.43
N GLU A 466 -5.38 9.43 13.62
CA GLU A 466 -6.32 10.57 13.75
C GLU A 466 -6.02 11.51 14.93
N SER A 467 -5.52 10.99 16.05
CA SER A 467 -5.22 11.80 17.25
C SER A 467 -3.83 12.47 17.21
N LEU A 468 -3.04 12.23 16.17
CA LEU A 468 -1.67 12.77 16.11
C LEU A 468 -1.72 14.30 16.03
N SER A 469 -1.12 14.95 17.03
CA SER A 469 -1.31 16.40 17.23
C SER A 469 -0.26 17.27 16.54
N ASN A 470 0.95 16.76 16.33
CA ASN A 470 2.06 17.47 15.70
C ASN A 470 3.18 16.54 15.22
N MET A 471 4.04 17.07 14.34
CA MET A 471 5.30 16.42 13.98
C MET A 471 6.44 16.74 14.95
N PRO A 472 7.36 15.79 15.23
CA PRO A 472 8.50 16.01 16.11
C PRO A 472 9.62 16.80 15.41
N ARG A 473 10.34 17.61 16.18
CA ARG A 473 11.47 18.40 15.68
C ARG A 473 12.65 17.51 15.28
N GLY A 474 13.20 17.78 14.10
CA GLY A 474 14.31 17.01 13.52
C GLY A 474 13.87 15.85 12.63
N LEU A 475 12.56 15.68 12.38
CA LEU A 475 12.04 14.76 11.36
C LEU A 475 12.71 14.99 10.00
N GLY A 476 12.96 16.25 9.62
CA GLY A 476 13.63 16.62 8.38
C GLY A 476 15.08 16.14 8.26
N GLN A 477 15.70 15.69 9.35
CA GLN A 477 17.05 15.11 9.34
C GLN A 477 17.05 13.66 8.84
N LEU A 478 15.88 13.02 8.76
CA LEU A 478 15.69 11.67 8.26
C LEU A 478 15.70 11.65 6.71
N THR A 479 16.81 12.08 6.11
CA THR A 479 16.94 12.24 4.65
C THR A 479 16.76 10.95 3.84
N CYS A 480 16.84 9.79 4.49
CA CYS A 480 16.56 8.47 3.89
C CYS A 480 15.07 8.11 3.88
N LEU A 481 14.19 8.93 4.46
CA LEU A 481 12.76 8.67 4.57
C LEU A 481 12.10 8.70 3.19
N GLN A 482 11.35 7.64 2.90
CA GLN A 482 10.66 7.35 1.65
C GLN A 482 9.14 7.28 1.84
N THR A 483 8.66 6.88 3.02
CA THR A 483 7.22 6.79 3.33
C THR A 483 6.92 7.65 4.56
N LEU A 484 6.00 8.61 4.39
CA LEU A 484 5.43 9.49 5.42
C LEU A 484 4.03 9.93 4.94
N PRO A 485 3.01 9.08 5.09
CA PRO A 485 1.69 9.32 4.53
C PRO A 485 0.95 10.46 5.22
N LEU A 486 1.17 10.73 6.51
CA LEU A 486 0.53 11.82 7.24
C LEU A 486 1.56 12.88 7.67
N PHE A 487 1.24 14.16 7.53
CA PHE A 487 1.99 15.29 8.06
C PHE A 487 1.07 16.28 8.76
N ILE A 488 1.26 16.44 10.07
CA ILE A 488 0.45 17.32 10.91
C ILE A 488 1.12 18.68 11.07
N VAL A 489 0.47 19.73 10.59
CA VAL A 489 0.93 21.11 10.79
C VAL A 489 0.65 21.56 12.23
N SER A 490 1.67 22.07 12.90
CA SER A 490 1.55 22.69 14.23
C SER A 490 1.21 24.17 14.12
N LYS A 491 0.52 24.73 15.14
CA LYS A 491 0.36 26.19 15.25
C LYS A 491 1.74 26.85 15.39
N ASP A 492 2.12 27.65 14.40
CA ASP A 492 3.34 28.45 14.45
C ASP A 492 3.16 29.56 15.49
N SER A 493 3.48 29.25 16.74
CA SER A 493 3.91 30.29 17.66
C SER A 493 5.24 29.87 18.22
N SER A 494 6.19 30.79 18.17
CA SER A 494 7.59 30.72 18.59
C SER A 494 7.83 30.29 20.06
N SER A 495 6.86 29.65 20.71
CA SER A 495 6.78 29.41 22.15
C SER A 495 6.22 28.04 22.58
N ILE A 496 5.65 27.18 21.71
CA ILE A 496 4.86 26.02 22.20
C ILE A 496 5.69 24.82 22.69
N SER A 497 6.79 24.41 22.04
CA SER A 497 7.76 23.48 22.67
C SER A 497 9.05 23.36 21.86
N LYS A 498 10.18 23.02 22.51
CA LYS A 498 11.45 22.74 21.80
C LYS A 498 11.42 21.48 20.93
N HIS A 499 10.34 20.69 21.03
CA HIS A 499 10.24 19.33 20.51
C HIS A 499 9.24 19.20 19.36
N VAL A 500 8.47 20.24 19.06
CA VAL A 500 7.52 20.28 17.93
C VAL A 500 8.25 20.83 16.70
N GLY A 501 8.11 20.16 15.57
CA GLY A 501 8.63 20.57 14.28
C GLY A 501 7.55 21.26 13.46
N GLY A 502 7.90 22.38 12.83
CA GLY A 502 7.02 23.07 11.88
C GLY A 502 7.08 22.44 10.49
N LEU A 503 6.31 23.01 9.55
CA LEU A 503 6.24 22.53 8.15
C LEU A 503 7.61 22.45 7.45
N GLY A 504 8.58 23.28 7.86
CA GLY A 504 9.95 23.25 7.35
C GLY A 504 10.71 21.93 7.59
N GLU A 505 10.22 21.03 8.43
CA GLU A 505 10.77 19.67 8.55
C GLU A 505 10.65 18.87 7.23
N LEU A 506 9.71 19.21 6.34
CA LEU A 506 9.57 18.56 5.03
C LEU A 506 10.69 18.92 4.03
N ASN A 507 11.50 19.95 4.31
CA ASN A 507 12.43 20.55 3.33
C ASN A 507 13.43 19.55 2.73
N GLN A 508 14.08 18.75 3.59
CA GLN A 508 15.15 17.83 3.19
C GLN A 508 14.64 16.42 2.88
N LEU A 509 13.33 16.16 3.02
CA LEU A 509 12.70 14.86 2.79
C LEU A 509 12.35 14.67 1.30
N ASN A 510 13.36 14.72 0.44
CA ASN A 510 13.18 14.66 -1.03
C ASN A 510 12.95 13.23 -1.55
N ASN A 511 13.22 12.21 -0.73
CA ASN A 511 13.07 10.80 -1.10
C ASN A 511 11.64 10.27 -0.86
N ILE A 512 10.73 11.09 -0.33
CA ILE A 512 9.33 10.72 -0.09
C ILE A 512 8.66 10.30 -1.39
N ARG A 513 7.92 9.18 -1.33
CA ARG A 513 7.26 8.51 -2.45
C ARG A 513 5.82 8.16 -2.09
N GLY A 514 5.01 7.89 -3.11
CA GLY A 514 3.61 7.47 -2.92
C GLY A 514 2.76 8.65 -2.44
N THR A 515 2.14 8.49 -1.26
CA THR A 515 1.15 9.42 -0.71
C THR A 515 1.75 10.36 0.34
N LEU A 516 1.33 11.63 0.32
CA LEU A 516 1.58 12.61 1.38
C LEU A 516 0.31 13.43 1.65
N LYS A 517 -0.26 13.25 2.85
CA LYS A 517 -1.40 14.02 3.38
C LYS A 517 -0.90 15.07 4.36
N ILE A 518 -1.09 16.35 4.05
CA ILE A 518 -0.76 17.47 4.94
C ILE A 518 -2.07 18.01 5.52
N THR A 519 -2.23 17.94 6.83
CA THR A 519 -3.44 18.40 7.52
C THR A 519 -3.18 19.60 8.42
N HIS A 520 -4.27 20.26 8.80
CA HIS A 520 -4.28 21.45 9.64
C HIS A 520 -3.54 22.67 9.06
N LEU A 521 -3.64 22.85 7.74
CA LEU A 521 -2.97 23.94 7.03
C LEU A 521 -3.47 25.34 7.45
N GLU A 522 -4.67 25.44 8.03
CA GLU A 522 -5.23 26.68 8.57
C GLU A 522 -4.38 27.27 9.73
N ARG A 523 -3.52 26.46 10.34
CA ARG A 523 -2.65 26.85 11.47
C ARG A 523 -1.43 27.69 11.06
N LEU A 524 -1.19 27.87 9.76
CA LEU A 524 -0.05 28.62 9.22
C LEU A 524 -0.36 30.12 9.14
N GLU A 525 0.16 30.90 10.09
CA GLU A 525 0.10 32.37 10.04
C GLU A 525 1.25 32.92 9.17
N GLY A 526 0.98 33.76 8.15
CA GLY A 526 2.04 34.34 7.32
C GLY A 526 2.71 33.34 6.36
N ALA A 527 1.93 32.38 5.85
CA ALA A 527 2.35 31.10 5.29
C ALA A 527 3.31 31.07 4.08
N ASN A 528 3.57 32.18 3.39
CA ASN A 528 4.32 32.16 2.12
C ASN A 528 5.79 31.68 2.27
N SER A 529 6.52 32.19 3.27
CA SER A 529 7.92 31.78 3.49
C SER A 529 8.02 30.36 4.07
N ILE A 530 7.08 29.98 4.94
CA ILE A 530 7.05 28.69 5.64
C ILE A 530 6.66 27.56 4.69
N CYS A 531 5.63 27.76 3.86
CA CYS A 531 5.24 26.79 2.84
C CYS A 531 6.32 26.57 1.79
N LYS A 532 7.00 27.64 1.35
CA LYS A 532 8.16 27.51 0.44
C LYS A 532 9.28 26.68 1.05
N ALA A 533 9.51 26.78 2.35
CA ALA A 533 10.51 25.98 3.03
C ALA A 533 10.16 24.48 3.06
N ALA A 534 8.89 24.09 2.88
CA ALA A 534 8.48 22.68 2.81
C ALA A 534 9.02 21.95 1.58
N ASN A 535 9.39 22.69 0.52
CA ASN A 535 9.98 22.17 -0.71
C ASN A 535 9.20 20.97 -1.30
N ILE A 536 7.89 21.12 -1.51
CA ILE A 536 7.05 20.04 -2.08
C ILE A 536 7.49 19.72 -3.52
N SER A 537 7.81 20.74 -4.32
CA SER A 537 8.34 20.58 -5.68
C SER A 537 9.65 19.76 -5.76
N GLY A 538 10.40 19.62 -4.67
CA GLY A 538 11.58 18.76 -4.60
C GLY A 538 11.29 17.26 -4.46
N LYS A 539 10.03 16.87 -4.20
CA LYS A 539 9.62 15.48 -3.92
C LYS A 539 9.20 14.77 -5.22
N GLN A 540 10.19 14.43 -6.05
CA GLN A 540 9.99 13.97 -7.43
C GLN A 540 9.28 12.60 -7.57
N HIS A 541 9.26 11.82 -6.49
CA HIS A 541 8.67 10.49 -6.45
C HIS A 541 7.28 10.46 -5.80
N LEU A 542 6.73 11.63 -5.42
CA LEU A 542 5.38 11.75 -4.88
C LEU A 542 4.36 11.54 -6.00
N GLU A 543 3.41 10.63 -5.77
CA GLU A 543 2.36 10.27 -6.74
C GLU A 543 0.99 10.75 -6.30
N GLU A 544 0.75 10.85 -4.99
CA GLU A 544 -0.53 11.26 -4.41
C GLU A 544 -0.33 12.31 -3.34
N MET A 545 -1.16 13.35 -3.37
CA MET A 545 -1.07 14.46 -2.42
C MET A 545 -2.45 14.82 -1.93
N MET A 546 -2.58 14.96 -0.61
CA MET A 546 -3.82 15.38 0.04
C MET A 546 -3.54 16.60 0.91
N LEU A 547 -4.30 17.67 0.73
CA LEU A 547 -4.17 18.90 1.50
C LEU A 547 -5.48 19.17 2.24
N ARG A 548 -5.43 19.32 3.56
CA ARG A 548 -6.62 19.52 4.39
C ARG A 548 -6.49 20.72 5.32
N TRP A 549 -7.56 21.51 5.35
CA TRP A 549 -7.79 22.60 6.29
C TRP A 549 -9.00 22.26 7.16
N ASP A 550 -8.86 22.37 8.49
CA ASP A 550 -9.99 22.22 9.40
C ASP A 550 -10.58 23.60 9.70
N GLN A 551 -11.62 23.97 8.95
CA GLN A 551 -12.27 25.28 9.05
C GLN A 551 -13.22 25.35 10.25
N GLU A 552 -12.69 25.34 11.48
CA GLU A 552 -13.43 25.75 12.68
C GLU A 552 -13.49 27.29 12.77
N GLY A 553 -14.34 27.89 11.93
CA GLY A 553 -14.94 29.21 12.19
C GLY A 553 -14.07 30.47 12.03
N ASN A 554 -12.81 30.39 11.60
CA ASN A 554 -12.00 31.59 11.34
C ASN A 554 -11.41 31.61 9.93
N ILE A 555 -11.90 32.55 9.13
CA ILE A 555 -11.56 32.74 7.71
C ILE A 555 -10.15 33.32 7.60
N ASN A 556 -9.19 32.55 7.07
CA ASN A 556 -7.84 33.04 6.80
C ASN A 556 -7.66 33.37 5.30
N ASN A 557 -7.29 34.62 4.99
CA ASN A 557 -6.99 35.03 3.61
C ASN A 557 -5.59 34.54 3.13
N ASP A 558 -4.81 33.88 3.99
CA ASP A 558 -3.50 33.35 3.62
C ASP A 558 -3.57 31.98 2.92
N ASP A 559 -4.72 31.31 2.89
CA ASP A 559 -4.89 29.99 2.25
C ASP A 559 -4.47 29.99 0.77
N GLU A 560 -4.76 31.07 0.02
CA GLU A 560 -4.29 31.25 -1.37
C GLU A 560 -2.76 31.22 -1.45
N LYS A 561 -2.09 31.98 -0.58
CA LYS A 561 -0.63 32.04 -0.56
C LYS A 561 0.00 30.72 -0.13
N SER A 562 -0.65 29.99 0.78
CA SER A 562 -0.26 28.66 1.22
C SER A 562 -0.31 27.68 0.06
N LEU A 563 -1.46 27.58 -0.61
CA LEU A 563 -1.66 26.67 -1.75
C LEU A 563 -0.71 27.00 -2.91
N ASP A 564 -0.49 28.29 -3.22
CA ASP A 564 0.45 28.71 -4.26
C ASP A 564 1.89 28.29 -3.97
N SER A 565 2.25 28.20 -2.69
CA SER A 565 3.60 27.84 -2.23
C SER A 565 3.82 26.33 -2.09
N LEU A 566 2.73 25.54 -2.09
CA LEU A 566 2.74 24.08 -1.95
C LEU A 566 2.74 23.33 -3.29
N GLN A 567 3.25 23.97 -4.36
CA GLN A 567 3.32 23.37 -5.69
C GLN A 567 4.02 21.98 -5.67
N PRO A 568 3.34 20.91 -6.09
CA PRO A 568 3.92 19.58 -6.20
C PRO A 568 4.78 19.41 -7.45
N TYR A 569 5.52 18.31 -7.49
CA TYR A 569 6.27 17.91 -8.69
C TYR A 569 5.32 17.40 -9.78
N GLN A 570 5.74 17.46 -11.06
CA GLN A 570 4.91 17.16 -12.23
C GLN A 570 4.47 15.70 -12.37
N ASN A 571 5.02 14.78 -11.56
CA ASN A 571 4.68 13.36 -11.57
C ASN A 571 3.42 13.03 -10.74
N LEU A 572 2.79 14.03 -10.11
CA LEU A 572 1.60 13.83 -9.31
C LEU A 572 0.44 13.27 -10.16
N LYS A 573 -0.19 12.20 -9.68
CA LYS A 573 -1.32 11.52 -10.31
C LYS A 573 -2.64 11.77 -9.60
N TYR A 574 -2.62 11.87 -8.28
CA TYR A 574 -3.81 12.07 -7.45
C TYR A 574 -3.66 13.33 -6.59
N LEU A 575 -4.68 14.17 -6.60
CA LEU A 575 -4.76 15.35 -5.74
C LEU A 575 -6.11 15.42 -5.03
N LEU A 576 -6.08 15.45 -3.70
CA LEU A 576 -7.24 15.78 -2.86
C LEU A 576 -7.00 17.12 -2.14
N VAL A 577 -7.97 18.02 -2.21
CA VAL A 577 -7.97 19.28 -1.45
C VAL A 577 -9.29 19.40 -0.69
N GLU A 578 -9.22 19.47 0.64
CA GLU A 578 -10.38 19.52 1.55
C GLU A 578 -10.34 20.77 2.43
N GLY A 579 -11.46 21.51 2.52
CA GLY A 579 -11.63 22.64 3.45
C GLY A 579 -10.93 23.94 3.02
N TYR A 580 -10.53 24.06 1.76
CA TYR A 580 -9.78 25.21 1.26
C TYR A 580 -10.59 26.52 1.32
N GLY A 581 -10.07 27.52 2.05
CA GLY A 581 -10.77 28.78 2.33
C GLY A 581 -10.47 29.94 1.37
N GLY A 582 -9.62 29.75 0.35
CA GLY A 582 -9.25 30.79 -0.62
C GLY A 582 -10.29 31.02 -1.71
N VAL A 583 -10.24 32.19 -2.35
CA VAL A 583 -11.16 32.57 -3.44
C VAL A 583 -10.66 32.03 -4.78
N ARG A 584 -9.36 32.04 -5.02
CA ARG A 584 -8.74 31.55 -6.26
C ARG A 584 -7.86 30.35 -6.01
N PHE A 585 -8.12 29.27 -6.73
CA PHE A 585 -7.28 28.08 -6.69
C PHE A 585 -5.96 28.34 -7.45
N SER A 586 -4.88 27.68 -7.01
CA SER A 586 -3.53 27.93 -7.53
C SER A 586 -3.36 27.54 -8.99
N SER A 587 -2.69 28.41 -9.75
CA SER A 587 -2.47 28.23 -11.20
C SER A 587 -1.64 26.99 -11.56
N TRP A 588 -0.76 26.53 -10.66
CA TRP A 588 0.10 25.37 -10.89
C TRP A 588 -0.67 24.08 -11.14
N LEU A 589 -1.94 23.97 -10.71
CA LEU A 589 -2.75 22.76 -10.93
C LEU A 589 -2.92 22.46 -12.43
N SER A 590 -3.05 23.51 -13.26
CA SER A 590 -3.12 23.37 -14.73
C SER A 590 -1.79 22.96 -15.38
N LEU A 591 -0.68 23.03 -14.64
CA LEU A 591 0.68 22.73 -15.13
C LEU A 591 1.14 21.31 -14.78
N LEU A 592 0.27 20.46 -14.22
CA LEU A 592 0.58 19.10 -13.81
C LEU A 592 0.09 18.09 -14.86
N PRO A 593 0.93 17.68 -15.82
CA PRO A 593 0.49 16.94 -16.98
C PRO A 593 -0.02 15.53 -16.64
N ASN A 594 0.49 14.91 -15.57
CA ASN A 594 0.25 13.50 -15.23
C ASN A 594 -0.92 13.27 -14.27
N LEU A 595 -1.70 14.31 -13.95
CA LEU A 595 -2.86 14.16 -13.07
C LEU A 595 -3.93 13.26 -13.71
N VAL A 596 -4.33 12.24 -12.95
CA VAL A 596 -5.35 11.26 -13.29
C VAL A 596 -6.62 11.52 -12.50
N GLU A 597 -6.50 11.95 -11.25
CA GLU A 597 -7.65 12.18 -10.38
C GLU A 597 -7.50 13.46 -9.54
N ILE A 598 -8.58 14.24 -9.51
CA ILE A 598 -8.69 15.46 -8.72
C ILE A 598 -9.97 15.39 -7.89
N ILE A 599 -9.83 15.55 -6.58
CA ILE A 599 -10.94 15.64 -5.63
C ILE A 599 -10.84 16.97 -4.87
N ILE A 600 -11.87 17.81 -4.95
CA ILE A 600 -11.96 19.07 -4.20
C ILE A 600 -13.23 19.05 -3.36
N LEU A 601 -13.06 19.11 -2.04
CA LEU A 601 -14.13 19.03 -1.04
C LEU A 601 -14.14 20.29 -0.17
N ASP A 602 -15.33 20.78 0.16
CA ASP A 602 -15.53 21.89 1.11
C ASP A 602 -14.75 23.17 0.75
N GLY A 603 -14.72 23.53 -0.53
CA GLY A 603 -14.11 24.75 -1.06
C GLY A 603 -15.10 25.91 -1.14
N LYS A 604 -15.87 26.18 -0.08
CA LYS A 604 -17.06 27.07 -0.09
C LYS A 604 -16.81 28.45 -0.71
N ARG A 605 -15.63 29.04 -0.51
CA ARG A 605 -15.29 30.39 -1.02
C ARG A 605 -14.62 30.40 -2.40
N CYS A 606 -14.25 29.23 -2.92
CA CYS A 606 -13.51 29.12 -4.16
C CYS A 606 -14.40 29.51 -5.35
N GLN A 607 -14.08 30.63 -6.00
CA GLN A 607 -14.82 31.16 -7.15
C GLN A 607 -14.25 30.69 -8.48
N HIS A 608 -12.94 30.42 -8.52
CA HIS A 608 -12.20 30.19 -9.75
C HIS A 608 -11.23 29.00 -9.59
N LEU A 609 -11.49 27.94 -10.37
CA LEU A 609 -10.55 26.86 -10.63
C LEU A 609 -9.71 27.20 -11.87
N PRO A 610 -8.43 26.81 -11.95
CA PRO A 610 -7.59 27.04 -13.13
C PRO A 610 -8.08 26.21 -14.33
N ARG A 611 -7.36 26.29 -15.46
CA ARG A 611 -7.70 25.54 -16.69
C ARG A 611 -7.50 24.04 -16.52
N LEU A 612 -8.50 23.34 -15.98
CA LEU A 612 -8.50 21.88 -15.81
C LEU A 612 -8.82 21.16 -17.13
N SER A 613 -9.55 21.82 -18.04
CA SER A 613 -10.04 21.23 -19.30
C SER A 613 -8.96 20.69 -20.23
N GLN A 614 -7.71 21.11 -20.06
CA GLN A 614 -6.57 20.74 -20.91
C GLN A 614 -5.68 19.64 -20.30
N LEU A 615 -6.02 19.14 -19.11
CA LEU A 615 -5.26 18.08 -18.46
C LEU A 615 -5.37 16.77 -19.28
N PRO A 616 -4.26 16.26 -19.85
CA PRO A 616 -4.31 15.24 -20.89
C PRO A 616 -4.65 13.84 -20.36
N PHE A 617 -4.37 13.56 -19.08
CA PHE A 617 -4.54 12.24 -18.46
C PHE A 617 -5.63 12.19 -17.38
N LEU A 618 -6.39 13.29 -17.19
CA LEU A 618 -7.42 13.35 -16.16
C LEU A 618 -8.57 12.39 -16.49
N GLN A 619 -8.79 11.41 -15.62
CA GLN A 619 -9.84 10.39 -15.72
C GLN A 619 -10.96 10.58 -14.71
N SER A 620 -10.68 11.17 -13.54
CA SER A 620 -11.65 11.34 -12.45
C SER A 620 -11.63 12.78 -11.91
N LEU A 621 -12.79 13.43 -11.82
CA LEU A 621 -12.96 14.76 -11.25
C LEU A 621 -14.15 14.79 -10.29
N TRP A 622 -13.88 15.10 -9.02
CA TRP A 622 -14.88 15.18 -7.96
C TRP A 622 -14.86 16.57 -7.33
N LEU A 623 -15.99 17.27 -7.40
CA LEU A 623 -16.20 18.57 -6.77
C LEU A 623 -17.36 18.45 -5.80
N ASN A 624 -17.15 18.71 -4.51
CA ASN A 624 -18.22 18.67 -3.51
C ASN A 624 -18.17 19.90 -2.59
N VAL A 625 -19.32 20.52 -2.36
CA VAL A 625 -19.47 21.70 -1.47
C VAL A 625 -18.59 22.87 -1.96
N MET A 626 -18.95 23.43 -3.11
CA MET A 626 -18.28 24.57 -3.75
C MET A 626 -19.26 25.74 -3.91
N ASP A 627 -19.63 26.37 -2.80
CA ASP A 627 -20.72 27.36 -2.72
C ASP A 627 -20.56 28.55 -3.69
N ASP A 628 -19.33 29.05 -3.84
CA ASP A 628 -19.02 30.24 -4.63
C ASP A 628 -18.52 29.97 -6.06
N LEU A 629 -18.33 28.70 -6.44
CA LEU A 629 -17.75 28.33 -7.74
C LEU A 629 -18.71 28.67 -8.89
N GLU A 630 -18.23 29.47 -9.86
CA GLU A 630 -19.06 29.86 -11.01
C GLU A 630 -18.83 28.99 -12.26
N TYR A 631 -17.62 28.51 -12.49
CA TYR A 631 -17.25 27.73 -13.68
C TYR A 631 -16.20 26.67 -13.33
N ILE A 632 -16.24 25.52 -14.00
CA ILE A 632 -15.32 24.38 -13.72
C ILE A 632 -13.89 24.66 -14.19
N SER A 633 -13.71 25.37 -15.31
CA SER A 633 -12.41 25.67 -15.89
C SER A 633 -12.32 27.16 -16.27
N ASP A 634 -11.28 27.86 -15.81
CA ASP A 634 -11.07 29.29 -16.15
C ASP A 634 -10.41 29.44 -17.55
N GLY A 635 -11.20 29.30 -18.60
CA GLY A 635 -10.79 29.45 -20.00
C GLY A 635 -11.96 29.88 -20.88
N ASP A 636 -11.67 30.56 -22.00
CA ASP A 636 -12.69 30.91 -22.99
C ASP A 636 -12.99 29.69 -23.87
N ILE A 637 -14.21 29.15 -23.79
CA ILE A 637 -14.64 27.99 -24.60
C ILE A 637 -14.51 28.29 -26.10
N SER A 638 -14.55 29.58 -26.51
CA SER A 638 -14.47 29.97 -27.92
C SER A 638 -13.08 29.82 -28.55
N GLU A 639 -12.00 29.74 -27.75
CA GLU A 639 -10.66 29.35 -28.25
C GLU A 639 -10.56 27.83 -28.53
N GLU A 640 -11.54 27.05 -28.05
CA GLU A 640 -11.52 25.58 -28.05
C GLU A 640 -12.54 24.99 -29.05
N VAL A 641 -13.21 25.85 -29.83
CA VAL A 641 -14.23 25.51 -30.85
C VAL A 641 -13.76 26.00 -32.24
N PRO A 642 -13.93 25.22 -33.32
CA PRO A 642 -13.43 25.60 -34.64
C PRO A 642 -14.20 26.79 -35.22
N THR A 643 -13.53 27.93 -35.36
CA THR A 643 -13.88 28.94 -36.36
C THR A 643 -13.09 28.63 -37.63
N SER A 644 -13.74 27.97 -38.60
CA SER A 644 -13.29 27.79 -39.99
C SER A 644 -11.80 27.45 -40.24
N SER A 645 -11.54 26.17 -40.57
CA SER A 645 -10.40 25.69 -41.36
C SER A 645 -8.98 26.07 -40.90
N THR A 646 -8.52 25.52 -39.77
CA THR A 646 -7.15 24.99 -39.58
C THR A 646 -7.14 24.05 -38.36
N VAL A 647 -6.18 23.11 -38.35
CA VAL A 647 -6.16 21.84 -37.61
C VAL A 647 -6.09 21.99 -36.07
N SER A 648 -6.78 21.07 -35.38
CA SER A 648 -6.79 20.69 -33.94
C SER A 648 -7.51 21.62 -32.94
N SER A 649 -8.83 21.48 -32.81
CA SER A 649 -9.53 21.79 -31.56
C SER A 649 -9.13 20.75 -30.51
N THR A 650 -8.45 21.16 -29.44
CA THR A 650 -8.15 20.27 -28.32
C THR A 650 -9.46 19.91 -27.60
N PRO A 651 -9.78 18.61 -27.42
CA PRO A 651 -11.01 18.21 -26.74
C PRO A 651 -11.03 18.68 -25.29
N PHE A 652 -12.19 19.14 -24.82
CA PHE A 652 -12.44 19.54 -23.43
C PHE A 652 -12.45 18.27 -22.57
N PHE A 653 -11.44 18.08 -21.72
CA PHE A 653 -11.20 16.84 -20.96
C PHE A 653 -11.08 15.58 -21.84
N PRO A 654 -9.91 15.33 -22.47
CA PRO A 654 -9.73 14.26 -23.46
C PRO A 654 -10.00 12.83 -22.95
N LEU A 655 -9.70 12.53 -21.68
CA LEU A 655 -9.74 11.17 -21.11
C LEU A 655 -10.64 11.04 -19.88
N LEU A 656 -11.46 12.05 -19.57
CA LEU A 656 -12.29 12.05 -18.38
C LEU A 656 -13.38 10.98 -18.48
N LYS A 657 -13.38 10.05 -17.53
CA LYS A 657 -14.32 8.91 -17.42
C LYS A 657 -15.36 9.15 -16.33
N LEU A 658 -14.94 9.67 -15.18
CA LEU A 658 -15.77 9.90 -14.01
C LEU A 658 -15.82 11.39 -13.68
N LEU A 659 -17.02 11.97 -13.70
CA LEU A 659 -17.27 13.33 -13.24
C LEU A 659 -18.37 13.33 -12.17
N SER A 660 -18.05 13.77 -10.95
CA SER A 660 -19.00 13.98 -9.86
C SER A 660 -18.97 15.43 -9.39
N ILE A 661 -20.11 16.12 -9.41
CA ILE A 661 -20.25 17.51 -8.97
C ILE A 661 -21.42 17.60 -8.01
N ARG A 662 -21.15 17.84 -6.73
CA ARG A 662 -22.14 17.89 -5.67
C ARG A 662 -22.10 19.24 -4.95
N ASN A 663 -23.26 19.76 -4.56
CA ASN A 663 -23.36 20.97 -3.72
C ASN A 663 -22.61 22.19 -4.28
N CYS A 664 -22.85 22.55 -5.54
CA CYS A 664 -22.23 23.71 -6.21
C CYS A 664 -23.29 24.77 -6.62
N PRO A 665 -23.84 25.57 -5.69
CA PRO A 665 -24.99 26.44 -5.95
C PRO A 665 -24.77 27.61 -6.92
N LYS A 666 -23.56 28.10 -7.11
CA LYS A 666 -23.30 29.20 -8.06
C LYS A 666 -22.79 28.75 -9.42
N LEU A 667 -22.62 27.45 -9.64
CA LEU A 667 -22.04 26.92 -10.88
C LEU A 667 -22.94 27.23 -12.07
N LYS A 668 -22.45 28.02 -13.03
CA LYS A 668 -23.18 28.48 -14.23
C LYS A 668 -22.93 27.59 -15.45
N GLY A 669 -21.71 27.05 -15.58
CA GLY A 669 -21.28 26.29 -16.75
C GLY A 669 -19.85 25.73 -16.66
N TRP A 670 -19.35 25.23 -17.79
CA TRP A 670 -18.09 24.48 -17.89
C TRP A 670 -16.85 25.39 -18.05
N GLY A 671 -17.02 26.55 -18.68
CA GLY A 671 -15.99 27.57 -18.89
C GLY A 671 -16.61 28.94 -19.21
N ARG A 672 -15.78 29.99 -19.27
CA ARG A 672 -16.27 31.34 -19.63
C ARG A 672 -16.47 31.41 -21.16
N SER A 673 -17.38 32.24 -21.60
CA SER A 673 -17.50 32.63 -23.02
C SER A 673 -17.49 34.15 -23.10
N ALA A 674 -16.64 34.73 -23.95
CA ALA A 674 -16.51 36.19 -24.08
C ALA A 674 -17.77 36.90 -24.64
N SER A 675 -18.75 36.18 -25.20
CA SER A 675 -19.90 36.77 -25.88
C SER A 675 -21.21 36.64 -25.08
N MET A 676 -21.37 37.46 -24.03
CA MET A 676 -22.60 37.54 -23.23
C MET A 676 -23.76 38.33 -23.91
N GLN A 677 -23.84 38.36 -25.26
CA GLN A 677 -24.86 39.18 -25.95
C GLN A 677 -25.66 38.53 -27.10
N ASP A 678 -25.35 37.34 -27.60
CA ASP A 678 -26.10 36.78 -28.75
C ASP A 678 -26.75 35.42 -28.49
N HIS A 679 -28.08 35.39 -28.63
CA HIS A 679 -28.95 34.25 -28.43
C HIS A 679 -28.98 33.29 -29.64
N HIS A 680 -27.86 32.81 -30.20
CA HIS A 680 -27.93 31.74 -31.22
C HIS A 680 -26.69 30.80 -31.21
N HIS A 681 -26.94 29.51 -30.97
CA HIS A 681 -26.09 28.34 -31.22
C HIS A 681 -24.59 28.45 -30.91
N HIS A 682 -24.22 28.35 -29.63
CA HIS A 682 -22.84 28.02 -29.23
C HIS A 682 -22.66 26.50 -29.18
N SER A 683 -21.60 25.98 -29.78
CA SER A 683 -21.22 24.56 -29.69
C SER A 683 -20.77 24.22 -28.28
N LEU A 684 -21.45 23.26 -27.66
CA LEU A 684 -21.20 22.78 -26.31
C LEU A 684 -19.85 22.04 -26.20
N PRO A 685 -19.16 22.09 -25.05
CA PRO A 685 -17.94 21.30 -24.84
C PRO A 685 -18.25 19.80 -24.95
N SER A 686 -17.33 19.02 -25.53
CA SER A 686 -17.48 17.58 -25.75
C SER A 686 -16.53 16.79 -24.85
N PHE A 687 -17.07 15.78 -24.17
CA PHE A 687 -16.42 14.89 -23.20
C PHE A 687 -16.38 13.48 -23.82
N PRO A 688 -15.34 13.15 -24.60
CA PRO A 688 -15.34 11.98 -25.49
C PRO A 688 -15.18 10.63 -24.78
N CYS A 689 -14.80 10.59 -23.51
CA CYS A 689 -14.54 9.33 -22.79
C CYS A 689 -15.37 9.16 -21.51
N LEU A 690 -16.37 10.01 -21.30
CA LEU A 690 -17.14 10.03 -20.05
C LEU A 690 -18.02 8.78 -19.98
N SER A 691 -17.84 7.98 -18.93
CA SER A 691 -18.62 6.77 -18.64
C SER A 691 -19.54 6.93 -17.43
N TYR A 692 -19.19 7.81 -16.48
CA TYR A 692 -19.94 8.11 -15.28
C TYR A 692 -20.08 9.63 -15.08
N LEU A 693 -21.32 10.10 -14.93
CA LEU A 693 -21.65 11.49 -14.65
C LEU A 693 -22.65 11.59 -13.50
N GLU A 694 -22.24 12.26 -12.44
CA GLU A 694 -23.08 12.60 -11.30
C GLU A 694 -23.06 14.11 -11.09
N ILE A 695 -24.25 14.72 -11.07
CA ILE A 695 -24.44 16.12 -10.70
C ILE A 695 -25.50 16.14 -9.62
N GLU A 696 -25.23 16.80 -8.50
CA GLU A 696 -26.06 16.86 -7.30
C GLU A 696 -26.06 18.30 -6.76
N HIS A 697 -27.20 18.87 -6.35
CA HIS A 697 -27.28 20.19 -5.71
C HIS A 697 -26.59 21.32 -6.52
N CYS A 698 -26.73 21.37 -7.85
CA CYS A 698 -26.10 22.36 -8.76
C CYS A 698 -27.11 23.27 -9.48
N PRO A 699 -27.79 24.16 -8.75
CA PRO A 699 -28.86 25.00 -9.27
C PRO A 699 -28.49 25.90 -10.44
N ASN A 700 -27.39 26.65 -10.51
CA ASN A 700 -27.27 27.65 -11.59
C ASN A 700 -26.79 27.08 -12.95
N LEU A 701 -26.60 25.76 -13.08
CA LEU A 701 -25.99 25.16 -14.25
C LEU A 701 -26.95 25.23 -15.44
N THR A 702 -26.57 25.90 -16.55
CA THR A 702 -27.50 26.22 -17.67
C THR A 702 -27.23 25.47 -18.98
N SER A 703 -26.23 24.59 -19.04
CA SER A 703 -25.98 23.75 -20.21
C SER A 703 -25.25 22.45 -19.86
N MET A 704 -25.54 21.39 -20.60
CA MET A 704 -24.85 20.09 -20.50
C MET A 704 -23.85 19.93 -21.65
N PRO A 705 -22.73 19.22 -21.44
CA PRO A 705 -21.78 18.94 -22.50
C PRO A 705 -22.30 17.88 -23.49
N LEU A 706 -21.56 17.65 -24.57
CA LEU A 706 -21.74 16.49 -25.45
C LEU A 706 -20.93 15.32 -24.89
N PHE A 707 -21.49 14.12 -24.76
CA PHE A 707 -20.78 12.93 -24.25
C PHE A 707 -21.19 11.67 -25.02
N PRO A 708 -20.58 11.41 -26.19
CA PRO A 708 -21.08 10.42 -27.17
C PRO A 708 -20.78 8.94 -26.89
N TYR A 709 -20.04 8.57 -25.83
CA TYR A 709 -19.55 7.20 -25.59
C TYR A 709 -19.85 6.65 -24.18
N LEU A 710 -20.97 7.07 -23.57
CA LEU A 710 -21.35 6.66 -22.21
C LEU A 710 -21.90 5.22 -22.19
N GLU A 711 -21.09 4.22 -21.80
CA GLU A 711 -21.37 2.76 -21.97
C GLU A 711 -21.82 1.98 -20.71
N GLU A 712 -21.54 2.43 -19.48
CA GLU A 712 -21.75 1.62 -18.25
C GLU A 712 -23.00 2.05 -17.45
N ASP A 713 -22.94 3.06 -16.58
CA ASP A 713 -24.07 3.49 -15.73
C ASP A 713 -24.15 5.03 -15.56
N LEU A 714 -25.34 5.62 -15.73
CA LEU A 714 -25.64 7.02 -15.36
C LEU A 714 -26.43 7.05 -14.05
N TYR A 715 -25.73 6.93 -12.91
CA TYR A 715 -26.37 7.04 -11.59
C TYR A 715 -26.65 8.52 -11.25
N LEU A 716 -27.89 8.95 -11.48
CA LEU A 716 -28.42 10.25 -11.09
C LEU A 716 -29.14 10.17 -9.74
N ASN A 717 -28.40 9.95 -8.66
CA ASN A 717 -29.02 9.80 -7.34
C ASN A 717 -29.18 11.16 -6.64
N ASN A 718 -30.41 11.68 -6.67
CA ASN A 718 -30.88 12.87 -5.94
C ASN A 718 -30.03 14.15 -6.02
N LYS A 719 -29.68 14.57 -7.25
CA LYS A 719 -29.99 15.91 -7.80
C LYS A 719 -29.28 16.17 -9.14
N LEU A 720 -29.61 15.37 -10.16
CA LEU A 720 -29.93 15.99 -11.45
C LEU A 720 -31.35 16.56 -11.42
N GLN A 721 -31.59 17.31 -10.34
CA GLN A 721 -32.57 18.36 -10.31
C GLN A 721 -32.16 19.34 -11.42
N PHE A 722 -32.93 19.36 -12.49
CA PHE A 722 -33.20 20.58 -13.25
C PHE A 722 -33.83 21.68 -12.35
N TRP A 723 -33.39 21.82 -11.09
CA TRP A 723 -34.10 22.48 -9.99
C TRP A 723 -33.17 23.18 -9.02
N ARG A 724 -32.37 24.07 -9.58
CA ARG A 724 -32.68 25.51 -9.50
C ARG A 724 -31.94 26.20 -10.66
N CYS A 725 -31.99 25.59 -11.85
CA CYS A 725 -31.42 26.10 -13.12
C CYS A 725 -32.52 26.79 -13.92
N PRO A 726 -32.99 27.99 -13.53
CA PRO A 726 -34.07 28.65 -14.27
C PRO A 726 -33.71 28.95 -15.74
N GLY A 727 -32.45 28.77 -16.16
CA GLY A 727 -31.97 29.00 -17.52
C GLY A 727 -31.76 27.77 -18.41
N LEU A 728 -31.84 26.52 -17.92
CA LEU A 728 -31.60 25.33 -18.76
C LEU A 728 -32.91 24.93 -19.47
N THR A 729 -33.16 25.52 -20.64
CA THR A 729 -34.45 25.44 -21.35
C THR A 729 -34.61 24.24 -22.29
N SER A 730 -33.55 23.48 -22.61
CA SER A 730 -33.71 22.23 -23.37
C SER A 730 -32.52 21.26 -23.21
N LEU A 731 -32.82 19.97 -23.03
CA LEU A 731 -31.89 18.82 -23.17
C LEU A 731 -31.67 18.38 -24.64
N SER A 732 -32.22 19.14 -25.60
CA SER A 732 -32.85 18.54 -26.78
C SER A 732 -31.93 18.00 -27.89
N GLU A 733 -30.61 18.22 -27.79
CA GLU A 733 -29.64 17.71 -28.78
C GLU A 733 -28.58 16.75 -28.21
N ALA A 734 -28.11 16.93 -26.98
CA ALA A 734 -27.05 16.09 -26.41
C ALA A 734 -27.49 14.65 -26.10
N VAL A 735 -28.77 14.49 -25.72
CA VAL A 735 -29.38 13.19 -25.36
C VAL A 735 -29.47 12.23 -26.55
N ARG A 736 -29.48 12.74 -27.79
CA ARG A 736 -29.55 11.92 -29.01
C ARG A 736 -28.35 11.00 -29.20
N TYR A 737 -27.24 11.26 -28.50
CA TYR A 737 -25.99 10.51 -28.59
C TYR A 737 -25.82 9.47 -27.47
N LEU A 738 -26.80 9.34 -26.55
CA LEU A 738 -26.74 8.42 -25.38
C LEU A 738 -27.33 7.04 -25.69
N THR A 739 -27.06 6.50 -26.87
CA THR A 739 -27.67 5.24 -27.31
C THR A 739 -27.26 4.03 -26.47
N SER A 740 -26.17 4.10 -25.71
CA SER A 740 -25.62 3.00 -24.89
C SER A 740 -26.06 3.03 -23.42
N LEU A 741 -26.88 4.01 -23.03
CA LEU A 741 -27.30 4.22 -21.64
C LEU A 741 -28.22 3.10 -21.12
N ARG A 742 -27.91 2.53 -19.93
CA ARG A 742 -28.70 1.45 -19.28
C ARG A 742 -29.65 1.91 -18.18
N SER A 743 -29.30 2.91 -17.39
CA SER A 743 -30.12 3.37 -16.26
C SER A 743 -30.30 4.88 -16.30
N LEU A 744 -31.52 5.37 -16.02
CA LEU A 744 -31.88 6.79 -16.01
C LEU A 744 -32.85 7.07 -14.86
N ALA A 745 -32.58 8.08 -14.04
CA ALA A 745 -33.44 8.48 -12.94
C ALA A 745 -33.76 9.97 -12.95
N PHE A 746 -35.03 10.30 -12.71
CA PHE A 746 -35.59 11.64 -12.53
C PHE A 746 -36.17 11.71 -11.11
N GLN A 747 -35.69 12.62 -10.25
CA GLN A 747 -36.19 12.70 -8.86
C GLN A 747 -36.37 14.16 -8.38
N GLU A 748 -37.47 14.44 -7.68
CA GLU A 748 -37.80 15.75 -7.07
C GLU A 748 -37.90 16.95 -8.07
N LEU A 749 -38.48 16.76 -9.27
CA LEU A 749 -38.52 17.78 -10.34
C LEU A 749 -39.84 18.57 -10.40
N SER A 750 -39.89 19.78 -9.82
CA SER A 750 -41.15 20.50 -9.54
C SER A 750 -41.74 21.47 -10.61
N LYS A 751 -41.24 21.53 -11.85
CA LYS A 751 -41.76 22.24 -13.09
C LYS A 751 -41.36 21.36 -14.28
N LEU A 752 -40.95 20.10 -14.06
CA LEU A 752 -40.85 19.18 -15.18
C LEU A 752 -42.28 18.94 -15.64
N GLU A 753 -42.70 19.62 -16.71
CA GLU A 753 -44.05 19.50 -17.24
C GLU A 753 -44.18 18.31 -18.21
N SER A 754 -43.09 17.99 -18.93
CA SER A 754 -43.00 16.87 -19.87
C SER A 754 -41.56 16.41 -20.08
N LEU A 755 -41.38 15.16 -20.53
CA LEU A 755 -40.09 14.61 -20.94
C LEU A 755 -39.79 14.95 -22.41
N SER A 756 -38.54 15.30 -22.72
CA SER A 756 -38.16 15.74 -24.08
C SER A 756 -38.26 14.62 -25.12
N ALA A 757 -38.71 14.94 -26.35
CA ALA A 757 -38.83 13.99 -27.45
C ALA A 757 -37.50 13.32 -27.85
N SER A 758 -36.37 13.99 -27.56
CA SER A 758 -35.01 13.53 -27.81
C SER A 758 -34.60 12.27 -27.02
N LEU A 759 -35.31 11.94 -25.93
CA LEU A 759 -35.08 10.72 -25.13
C LEU A 759 -35.56 9.44 -25.84
N GLN A 760 -36.33 9.56 -26.93
CA GLN A 760 -36.81 8.41 -27.72
C GLN A 760 -35.69 7.54 -28.33
N HIS A 761 -34.45 8.04 -28.35
CA HIS A 761 -33.30 7.37 -28.99
C HIS A 761 -32.51 6.47 -28.02
N LEU A 762 -32.91 6.39 -26.74
CA LEU A 762 -32.25 5.58 -25.70
C LEU A 762 -32.67 4.10 -25.77
N THR A 763 -32.41 3.44 -26.89
CA THR A 763 -32.94 2.08 -27.15
C THR A 763 -32.38 0.98 -26.24
N ASN A 764 -31.25 1.23 -25.56
CA ASN A 764 -30.60 0.28 -24.62
C ASN A 764 -30.95 0.52 -23.15
N LEU A 765 -31.87 1.46 -22.85
CA LEU A 765 -32.25 1.78 -21.48
C LEU A 765 -33.00 0.61 -20.83
N GLN A 766 -32.49 0.12 -19.70
CA GLN A 766 -33.03 -0.96 -18.87
C GLN A 766 -33.81 -0.42 -17.66
N ASP A 767 -33.32 0.61 -16.98
CA ASP A 767 -34.00 1.15 -15.81
C ASP A 767 -34.38 2.63 -15.99
N LEU A 768 -35.63 2.97 -15.70
CA LEU A 768 -36.15 4.34 -15.69
C LEU A 768 -36.88 4.62 -14.37
N TYR A 769 -36.38 5.57 -13.59
CA TYR A 769 -37.01 6.02 -12.34
C TYR A 769 -37.55 7.45 -12.49
N ILE A 770 -38.77 7.73 -12.04
CA ILE A 770 -39.42 9.05 -12.03
C ILE A 770 -40.09 9.26 -10.66
N ILE A 771 -39.38 9.86 -9.73
CA ILE A 771 -39.79 9.95 -8.32
C ILE A 771 -40.02 11.42 -7.95
N ASP A 772 -41.06 11.73 -7.17
CA ASP A 772 -41.34 13.07 -6.61
C ASP A 772 -41.38 14.22 -7.65
N CYS A 773 -41.97 14.01 -8.83
CA CYS A 773 -42.10 15.04 -9.88
C CYS A 773 -43.53 15.63 -9.94
N PRO A 774 -43.88 16.62 -9.10
CA PRO A 774 -45.27 17.00 -8.86
C PRO A 774 -45.96 17.73 -10.01
N ASN A 775 -45.22 18.31 -10.96
CA ASN A 775 -45.82 19.04 -12.10
C ASN A 775 -45.74 18.27 -13.43
N LEU A 776 -45.29 17.02 -13.41
CA LEU A 776 -45.29 16.17 -14.58
C LEU A 776 -46.73 15.78 -14.92
N MET A 777 -47.24 16.27 -16.06
CA MET A 777 -48.63 16.06 -16.43
C MET A 777 -48.83 14.86 -17.37
N ILE A 778 -47.87 14.60 -18.26
CA ILE A 778 -47.99 13.61 -19.33
C ILE A 778 -46.65 12.89 -19.51
N LEU A 779 -46.71 11.56 -19.60
CA LEU A 779 -45.62 10.74 -20.12
C LEU A 779 -45.70 10.66 -21.64
N PRO A 780 -44.60 10.91 -22.39
CA PRO A 780 -44.64 10.84 -23.84
C PRO A 780 -44.87 9.43 -24.38
N GLU A 781 -45.54 9.34 -25.53
CA GLU A 781 -45.81 8.04 -26.19
C GLU A 781 -44.55 7.26 -26.56
N TRP A 782 -43.40 7.93 -26.75
CA TRP A 782 -42.15 7.25 -27.11
C TRP A 782 -41.60 6.34 -26.00
N ILE A 783 -42.12 6.40 -24.77
CA ILE A 783 -41.73 5.47 -23.70
C ILE A 783 -42.02 4.01 -24.10
N SER A 784 -43.10 3.78 -24.85
CA SER A 784 -43.42 2.48 -25.45
C SER A 784 -42.35 1.96 -26.43
N LYS A 785 -41.49 2.86 -26.95
CA LYS A 785 -40.44 2.53 -27.91
C LYS A 785 -39.11 2.14 -27.25
N LEU A 786 -39.02 2.17 -25.92
CA LEU A 786 -37.85 1.75 -25.15
C LEU A 786 -37.85 0.22 -24.98
N THR A 787 -37.46 -0.49 -26.04
CA THR A 787 -37.58 -1.96 -26.11
C THR A 787 -36.72 -2.75 -25.12
N SER A 788 -35.72 -2.12 -24.49
CA SER A 788 -34.81 -2.76 -23.54
C SER A 788 -35.18 -2.48 -22.08
N LEU A 789 -36.28 -1.76 -21.82
CA LEU A 789 -36.66 -1.31 -20.48
C LEU A 789 -37.18 -2.49 -19.63
N GLU A 790 -36.48 -2.77 -18.54
CA GLU A 790 -36.76 -3.81 -17.55
C GLU A 790 -37.48 -3.24 -16.32
N THR A 791 -37.07 -2.06 -15.85
CA THR A 791 -37.61 -1.40 -14.66
C THR A 791 -38.16 -0.02 -15.01
N LEU A 792 -39.43 0.23 -14.68
CA LEU A 792 -40.02 1.57 -14.65
C LEU A 792 -40.64 1.84 -13.28
N ASP A 793 -40.05 2.77 -12.55
CA ASP A 793 -40.55 3.19 -11.23
C ASP A 793 -41.06 4.63 -11.31
N ILE A 794 -42.32 4.85 -10.97
CA ILE A 794 -42.91 6.19 -10.93
C ILE A 794 -43.57 6.38 -9.56
N ASP A 795 -42.98 7.24 -8.75
CA ASP A 795 -43.45 7.51 -7.38
C ASP A 795 -43.57 9.03 -7.15
N GLY A 796 -44.41 9.48 -6.22
CA GLY A 796 -44.50 10.89 -5.85
C GLY A 796 -44.89 11.89 -6.97
N CYS A 797 -45.58 11.48 -8.04
CA CYS A 797 -45.96 12.32 -9.19
C CYS A 797 -47.47 12.65 -9.25
N PRO A 798 -48.02 13.50 -8.35
CA PRO A 798 -49.46 13.69 -8.17
C PRO A 798 -50.24 14.27 -9.35
N ASN A 799 -49.62 15.04 -10.25
CA ASN A 799 -50.31 15.66 -11.40
C ASN A 799 -50.24 14.83 -12.69
N LEU A 800 -49.65 13.63 -12.65
CA LEU A 800 -49.54 12.77 -13.82
C LEU A 800 -50.93 12.22 -14.19
N ALA A 801 -51.49 12.70 -15.30
CA ALA A 801 -52.89 12.49 -15.65
C ALA A 801 -53.16 11.16 -16.37
N SER A 802 -52.20 10.64 -17.12
CA SER A 802 -52.33 9.39 -17.88
C SER A 802 -50.97 8.76 -18.19
N LEU A 803 -50.94 7.43 -18.25
CA LEU A 803 -49.89 6.66 -18.88
C LEU A 803 -50.19 6.54 -20.40
N PRO A 804 -49.20 6.25 -21.26
CA PRO A 804 -49.43 6.00 -22.68
C PRO A 804 -50.41 4.84 -22.91
N ASP A 805 -51.25 4.94 -23.94
CA ASP A 805 -52.28 3.93 -24.24
C ASP A 805 -51.71 2.60 -24.80
N GLU A 806 -50.48 2.63 -25.33
CA GLU A 806 -49.75 1.46 -25.83
C GLU A 806 -48.51 1.21 -24.95
N TRP A 807 -48.49 0.06 -24.28
CA TRP A 807 -47.35 -0.47 -23.54
C TRP A 807 -47.02 -1.88 -24.04
#